data_AF-A0A8J6AQ47-F1
#
_entry.id   AF-A0A8J6AQ47-F1
#
_cell.length_a   1.000
_cell.length_b   1.000
_cell.length_c   1.000
_cell.angle_alpha   90.00
_cell.angle_beta   90.00
_cell.angle_gamma   90.00
#
_symmetry.space_group_name_H-M   'P 1'
#
loop_
_entity.id
_entity.type
_entity.pdbx_description
1 polymer ?
#
loop_
_entity_poly.entity_id
_entity_poly.type
_entity_poly.pdbx_seq_one_letter_code
_entity_poly.pdbx_strand_id
1 'polypeptide(L)'
;MPFGRVYNVLSGDSLVLVPSKGAIGPSPPKERVISLAFLSAPRARRDTAEPFAIECREELRKRCIGKQVKFEVIYSAGNREFCQVWLSPEVDAAMELLHAGYAKIHTSVRENQQNDLYHAYVAAEQEAKEAHAGMWGAQPLQLLTQAPDATPLIGKTVNAVPVFVMNGSFLRIQMSGTDGVYTTPATLAGVACPSVPKDDEPEDAMAVAAKIFTESHVLGRDVDFQVTSVDRNGGLIGVLSFAGHCLNKELLALGYGTLAEWSARSYPGLHEFRAAEKAAQAARKNIWASHEPAPSSLQGSGIPSYFEGTVVKVASPTSLVLSGAGVPPDFKLVISSVKGPAGWRMDQNAFKPEPWAWEAREVLRSHVGKKCKVTVDYMRTVTRNEKEEQIVYGTVKCGKHNLAEQLVKRGLAIPVYYRNSTDERSPEYDNLLEAERRAKTNKAGRHSGKEAPVHFINNLSSTPARVKEMVGILHRDVRHPAIVEHVIGADRYRLFIPSASAMVVAALNGVRAPSTKDREPYSKEAHQFATETLLMRDVEVTIRDTDPRGTLLVALHLNDEDFATTLISKGLAKCRGRGATNAQHQAEEDAMAARVGLFAIETAPVAKKEATASMRHDQVILTHVVEEDPATVYLRPVGAAPAQDGNHIHPLTEKPRKNAVVAAKVNGSWLRMSVTAVRGDEVEGELLDVGKVDTFPVSALGSLPAAAASKPRMARRTRLAFTIAAPDQHDEAFEALLDVALDAEFRADVVDGATPEALLYNNDGQCLNEYMVGEGLLVFTDGPKSMEHARDVLKQLTADAKGDRRGIWRFGDWVDFEE
;
A
#
# COMPACT_ATOMS: atom_id res chain seq x y z
N MET A 1 -64.21 1.92 36.15
CA MET A 1 -63.51 2.81 35.19
C MET A 1 -62.15 2.23 34.85
N PRO A 2 -61.78 2.11 33.57
CA PRO A 2 -60.48 1.63 33.13
C PRO A 2 -59.34 2.59 33.49
N PHE A 3 -58.13 2.03 33.62
CA PHE A 3 -56.87 2.78 33.68
C PHE A 3 -56.08 2.57 32.39
N GLY A 4 -55.40 3.62 31.93
CA GLY A 4 -54.48 3.56 30.80
C GLY A 4 -53.22 4.36 31.09
N ARG A 5 -52.10 4.00 30.48
CA ARG A 5 -50.89 4.84 30.48
C ARG A 5 -50.91 5.72 29.24
N VAL A 6 -50.65 7.01 29.40
CA VAL A 6 -50.58 7.94 28.26
C VAL A 6 -49.30 7.68 27.48
N TYR A 7 -49.46 7.18 26.26
CA TYR A 7 -48.38 6.83 25.34
C TYR A 7 -47.99 8.00 24.45
N ASN A 8 -48.97 8.75 23.94
CA ASN A 8 -48.75 9.89 23.07
C ASN A 8 -49.87 10.94 23.23
N VAL A 9 -49.57 12.20 22.91
CA VAL A 9 -50.52 13.31 22.85
C VAL A 9 -50.59 13.81 21.41
N LEU A 10 -51.70 13.51 20.72
CA LEU A 10 -51.88 13.79 19.29
C LEU A 10 -52.24 15.26 19.04
N SER A 11 -53.06 15.83 19.90
CA SER A 11 -53.55 17.20 19.87
C SER A 11 -53.90 17.66 21.28
N GLY A 12 -54.25 18.94 21.44
CA GLY A 12 -54.66 19.50 22.74
C GLY A 12 -55.92 18.90 23.37
N ASP A 13 -56.60 17.98 22.67
CA ASP A 13 -57.80 17.29 23.13
C ASP A 13 -57.74 15.76 22.96
N SER A 14 -56.64 15.18 22.46
CA SER A 14 -56.60 13.76 22.08
C SER A 14 -55.36 13.04 22.60
N LEU A 15 -55.60 11.91 23.29
CA LEU A 15 -54.59 11.08 23.94
C LEU A 15 -54.59 9.67 23.34
N VAL A 16 -53.39 9.09 23.24
CA VAL A 16 -53.21 7.66 22.97
C VAL A 16 -52.92 6.96 24.28
N LEU A 17 -53.76 6.01 24.66
CA LEU A 17 -53.59 5.20 25.85
C LEU A 17 -53.15 3.78 25.48
N VAL A 18 -52.27 3.23 26.32
CA VAL A 18 -51.88 1.81 26.29
C VAL A 18 -52.21 1.14 27.62
N PRO A 19 -52.39 -0.18 27.68
CA PRO A 19 -52.71 -0.89 28.92
C PRO A 19 -51.68 -0.63 30.03
N SER A 20 -52.13 -0.35 31.25
CA SER A 20 -51.24 -0.08 32.40
C SER A 20 -50.55 -1.34 32.96
N LYS A 21 -51.02 -2.54 32.61
CA LYS A 21 -50.47 -3.82 33.06
C LYS A 21 -49.82 -4.57 31.88
N GLY A 22 -48.55 -4.93 32.05
CA GLY A 22 -47.72 -5.61 31.05
C GLY A 22 -46.48 -4.79 30.70
N ALA A 23 -45.31 -5.43 30.58
CA ALA A 23 -44.18 -4.80 29.93
C ALA A 23 -44.55 -4.50 28.47
N ILE A 24 -44.13 -3.35 27.95
CA ILE A 24 -44.21 -3.10 26.50
C ILE A 24 -43.26 -4.12 25.87
N GLY A 25 -43.84 -5.21 25.36
CA GLY A 25 -43.11 -6.27 24.70
C GLY A 25 -42.60 -5.83 23.32
N PRO A 26 -41.99 -6.75 22.55
CA PRO A 26 -41.51 -6.46 21.20
C PRO A 26 -42.63 -6.21 20.18
N SER A 27 -43.90 -6.48 20.55
CA SER A 27 -45.08 -6.22 19.72
C SER A 27 -45.65 -4.82 19.98
N PRO A 28 -46.20 -4.12 18.96
CA PRO A 28 -46.86 -2.84 19.14
C PRO A 28 -47.94 -2.93 20.23
N PRO A 29 -47.99 -1.97 21.18
CA PRO A 29 -49.02 -1.98 22.20
C PRO A 29 -50.40 -1.78 21.57
N LYS A 30 -51.45 -2.35 22.18
CA LYS A 30 -52.82 -2.07 21.76
C LYS A 30 -53.16 -0.62 22.13
N GLU A 31 -53.11 0.26 21.14
CA GLU A 31 -53.42 1.68 21.29
C GLU A 31 -54.92 1.93 21.35
N ARG A 32 -55.35 2.77 22.28
CA ARG A 32 -56.72 3.31 22.35
C ARG A 32 -56.64 4.82 22.26
N VAL A 33 -57.18 5.39 21.18
CA VAL A 33 -57.26 6.84 21.00
C VAL A 33 -58.54 7.35 21.65
N ILE A 34 -58.39 8.28 22.59
CA ILE A 34 -59.51 8.94 23.27
C ILE A 34 -59.42 10.46 23.07
N SER A 35 -60.56 11.13 23.02
CA SER A 35 -60.64 12.59 23.03
C SER A 35 -61.24 13.10 24.33
N LEU A 36 -60.87 14.30 24.78
CA LEU A 36 -61.44 14.91 25.98
C LEU A 36 -62.87 15.37 25.71
N ALA A 37 -63.79 15.05 26.62
CA ALA A 37 -65.21 15.35 26.46
C ALA A 37 -65.50 16.86 26.45
N PHE A 38 -66.46 17.27 25.61
CA PHE A 38 -67.00 18.64 25.52
C PHE A 38 -66.02 19.74 25.09
N LEU A 39 -64.76 19.40 24.80
CA LEU A 39 -63.72 20.36 24.45
C LEU A 39 -63.55 20.51 22.94
N SER A 40 -63.08 21.70 22.57
CA SER A 40 -62.58 22.06 21.25
C SER A 40 -61.20 22.68 21.44
N ALA A 41 -60.15 21.91 21.14
CA ALA A 41 -58.77 22.40 21.19
C ALA A 41 -58.31 22.94 19.83
N PRO A 42 -57.46 23.99 19.79
CA PRO A 42 -56.83 24.45 18.56
C PRO A 42 -55.97 23.34 17.94
N ARG A 43 -56.05 23.18 16.62
CA ARG A 43 -55.42 22.07 15.90
C ARG A 43 -54.15 22.49 15.17
N ALA A 44 -53.11 21.67 15.31
CA ALA A 44 -51.91 21.76 14.47
C ALA A 44 -52.03 20.79 13.29
N ARG A 45 -52.28 21.29 12.08
CA ARG A 45 -52.15 20.49 10.83
C ARG A 45 -50.74 20.63 10.27
N ARG A 46 -50.34 19.71 9.37
CA ARG A 46 -48.97 19.66 8.80
C ARG A 46 -48.49 21.00 8.22
N ASP A 47 -49.39 21.79 7.64
CA ASP A 47 -49.02 23.00 6.89
C ASP A 47 -49.58 24.30 7.51
N THR A 48 -50.46 24.19 8.51
CA THR A 48 -51.09 25.32 9.21
C THR A 48 -51.42 24.92 10.65
N ALA A 49 -50.83 25.63 11.62
CA ALA A 49 -51.22 25.52 13.02
C ALA A 49 -52.23 26.62 13.34
N GLU A 50 -53.38 26.24 13.91
CA GLU A 50 -54.29 27.21 14.52
C GLU A 50 -53.56 27.92 15.67
N PRO A 51 -53.85 29.21 15.94
CA PRO A 51 -53.28 29.92 17.08
C PRO A 51 -53.42 29.11 18.37
N PHE A 52 -52.35 29.02 19.16
CA PHE A 52 -52.26 28.30 20.44
C PHE A 52 -52.31 26.76 20.35
N ALA A 53 -52.28 26.17 19.16
CA ALA A 53 -52.33 24.70 19.02
C ALA A 53 -51.10 23.99 19.64
N ILE A 54 -49.92 24.63 19.56
CA ILE A 54 -48.68 24.07 20.11
C ILE A 54 -48.73 24.12 21.64
N GLU A 55 -49.11 25.28 22.18
CA GLU A 55 -49.21 25.54 23.61
C GLU A 55 -50.25 24.65 24.27
N CYS A 56 -51.43 24.51 23.66
CA CYS A 56 -52.47 23.63 24.14
C CYS A 56 -51.99 22.16 24.21
N ARG A 57 -51.32 21.69 23.15
CA ARG A 57 -50.75 20.33 23.12
C ARG A 57 -49.63 20.16 24.15
N GLU A 58 -48.74 21.14 24.28
CA GLU A 58 -47.62 21.10 25.23
C GLU A 58 -48.11 21.12 26.69
N GLU A 59 -49.15 21.91 26.99
CA GLU A 59 -49.74 21.97 28.33
C GLU A 59 -50.34 20.62 28.72
N LEU A 60 -51.10 20.00 27.81
CA LEU A 60 -51.63 18.65 28.02
C LEU A 60 -50.48 17.62 28.17
N ARG A 61 -49.50 17.67 27.26
CA ARG A 61 -48.34 16.76 27.26
C ARG A 61 -47.60 16.78 28.60
N LYS A 62 -47.17 17.95 29.08
CA LYS A 62 -46.42 18.09 30.34
C LYS A 62 -47.17 17.51 31.53
N ARG A 63 -48.50 17.61 31.52
CA ARG A 63 -49.36 17.13 32.60
C ARG A 63 -49.55 15.62 32.59
N CYS A 64 -49.63 14.98 31.42
CA CYS A 64 -50.10 13.60 31.33
C CYS A 64 -49.13 12.59 30.67
N ILE A 65 -48.14 13.01 29.86
CA ILE A 65 -47.31 12.07 29.09
C ILE A 65 -46.59 11.06 29.99
N GLY A 66 -46.68 9.77 29.63
CA GLY A 66 -46.06 8.69 30.38
C GLY A 66 -46.73 8.34 31.72
N LYS A 67 -47.70 9.12 32.21
CA LYS A 67 -48.43 8.89 33.47
C LYS A 67 -49.57 7.89 33.28
N GLN A 68 -49.95 7.24 34.37
CA GLN A 68 -51.16 6.42 34.43
C GLN A 68 -52.34 7.33 34.73
N VAL A 69 -53.39 7.24 33.92
CA VAL A 69 -54.62 8.03 34.02
C VAL A 69 -55.82 7.11 34.15
N LYS A 70 -56.84 7.59 34.88
CA LYS A 70 -58.16 6.98 34.93
C LYS A 70 -59.04 7.69 33.91
N PHE A 71 -59.90 6.98 33.21
CA PHE A 71 -60.80 7.62 32.23
C PHE A 71 -62.17 6.95 32.18
N GLU A 72 -63.18 7.72 31.78
CA GLU A 72 -64.56 7.30 31.63
C GLU A 72 -65.14 7.87 30.34
N VAL A 73 -65.79 7.03 29.53
CA VAL A 73 -66.42 7.46 28.28
C VAL A 73 -67.73 8.16 28.61
N ILE A 74 -67.84 9.43 28.25
CA ILE A 74 -69.03 10.27 28.49
C ILE A 74 -70.01 10.15 27.31
N TYR A 75 -69.50 10.24 26.08
CA TYR A 75 -70.27 10.03 24.87
C TYR A 75 -69.38 9.53 23.74
N SER A 76 -69.99 9.01 22.68
CA SER A 76 -69.29 8.60 21.46
C SER A 76 -69.93 9.30 20.27
N ALA A 77 -69.11 9.77 19.32
CA ALA A 77 -69.60 10.34 18.08
C ALA A 77 -68.81 9.77 16.89
N GLY A 78 -69.50 9.04 16.01
CA GLY A 78 -68.86 8.24 14.96
C GLY A 78 -67.92 7.20 15.58
N ASN A 79 -66.66 7.16 15.11
CA ASN A 79 -65.62 6.26 15.60
C ASN A 79 -64.76 6.86 16.74
N ARG A 80 -65.19 7.97 17.36
CA ARG A 80 -64.44 8.65 18.42
C ARG A 80 -65.14 8.53 19.77
N GLU A 81 -64.35 8.17 20.78
CA GLU A 81 -64.77 8.13 22.18
C GLU A 81 -64.36 9.42 22.88
N PHE A 82 -65.33 10.09 23.52
CA PHE A 82 -65.11 11.31 24.27
C PHE A 82 -65.16 11.00 25.76
N CYS A 83 -64.05 11.24 26.45
CA CYS A 83 -63.82 10.78 27.80
C CYS A 83 -63.55 11.93 28.77
N GLN A 84 -63.96 11.74 30.02
CA GLN A 84 -63.38 12.46 31.15
C GLN A 84 -62.08 11.73 31.55
N VAL A 85 -61.00 12.48 31.81
CA VAL A 85 -59.67 11.92 32.08
C VAL A 85 -59.09 12.52 33.34
N TRP A 86 -58.88 11.69 34.35
CA TRP A 86 -58.29 12.08 35.62
C TRP A 86 -56.79 11.79 35.64
N LEU A 87 -56.00 12.85 35.79
CA LEU A 87 -54.54 12.82 35.95
C LEU A 87 -54.12 12.40 37.36
N SER A 88 -54.95 12.75 38.34
CA SER A 88 -54.90 12.30 39.72
C SER A 88 -56.35 12.23 40.25
N PRO A 89 -56.62 11.68 41.45
CA PRO A 89 -57.98 11.56 41.98
C PRO A 89 -58.79 12.87 41.97
N GLU A 90 -58.12 14.02 42.05
CA GLU A 90 -58.75 15.35 42.14
C GLU A 90 -58.53 16.21 40.88
N VAL A 91 -57.70 15.76 39.94
CA VAL A 91 -57.25 16.60 38.80
C VAL A 91 -57.78 16.04 37.50
N ASP A 92 -58.71 16.77 36.88
CA ASP A 92 -59.27 16.50 35.56
C ASP A 92 -58.49 17.22 34.46
N ALA A 93 -58.02 16.48 33.47
CA ALA A 93 -57.22 17.00 32.36
C ALA A 93 -57.96 18.08 31.54
N ALA A 94 -59.27 17.90 31.33
CA ALA A 94 -60.08 18.84 30.57
C ALA A 94 -60.26 20.16 31.33
N MET A 95 -60.48 20.05 32.64
CA MET A 95 -60.64 21.19 33.54
C MET A 95 -59.38 22.05 33.60
N GLU A 96 -58.22 21.40 33.72
CA GLU A 96 -56.92 22.08 33.74
C GLU A 96 -56.64 22.85 32.43
N LEU A 97 -56.98 22.28 31.28
CA LEU A 97 -56.81 22.97 29.99
C LEU A 97 -57.73 24.18 29.83
N LEU A 98 -58.94 24.12 30.40
CA LEU A 98 -59.89 25.22 30.40
C LEU A 98 -59.43 26.34 31.32
N HIS A 99 -59.03 26.04 32.55
CA HIS A 99 -58.48 27.05 33.48
C HIS A 99 -57.19 27.68 32.95
N ALA A 100 -56.33 26.91 32.28
CA ALA A 100 -55.14 27.44 31.61
C ALA A 100 -55.46 28.30 30.37
N GLY A 101 -56.72 28.28 29.90
CA GLY A 101 -57.19 29.08 28.77
C GLY A 101 -56.67 28.59 27.42
N TYR A 102 -56.39 27.30 27.25
CA TYR A 102 -55.87 26.76 25.99
C TYR A 102 -56.89 25.95 25.18
N ALA A 103 -58.08 25.72 25.72
CA ALA A 103 -59.18 25.04 25.03
C ALA A 103 -60.51 25.78 25.22
N LYS A 104 -61.49 25.49 24.36
CA LYS A 104 -62.84 26.08 24.40
C LYS A 104 -63.89 25.00 24.54
N ILE A 105 -65.09 25.36 25.01
CA ILE A 105 -66.22 24.44 24.97
C ILE A 105 -66.73 24.26 23.54
N HIS A 106 -67.02 23.01 23.18
CA HIS A 106 -67.55 22.65 21.88
C HIS A 106 -69.02 23.09 21.76
N THR A 107 -69.30 24.03 20.86
CA THR A 107 -70.60 24.71 20.74
C THR A 107 -71.71 23.87 20.10
N SER A 108 -71.38 22.76 19.43
CA SER A 108 -72.35 21.95 18.70
C SER A 108 -73.04 20.85 19.53
N VAL A 109 -72.75 20.76 20.83
CA VAL A 109 -73.24 19.67 21.69
C VAL A 109 -74.52 20.10 22.42
N ARG A 110 -75.57 20.48 21.68
CA ARG A 110 -76.84 20.97 22.25
C ARG A 110 -77.56 19.94 23.12
N GLU A 111 -77.35 18.65 22.85
CA GLU A 111 -77.95 17.54 23.60
C GLU A 111 -77.33 17.31 24.98
N ASN A 112 -76.14 17.85 25.27
CA ASN A 112 -75.41 17.59 26.52
C ASN A 112 -75.43 18.75 27.53
N GLN A 113 -76.30 19.75 27.32
CA GLN A 113 -76.53 20.84 28.28
C GLN A 113 -77.21 20.38 29.59
N GLN A 114 -77.60 19.11 29.70
CA GLN A 114 -78.13 18.51 30.93
C GLN A 114 -77.04 17.84 31.78
N ASN A 115 -75.78 17.82 31.32
CA ASN A 115 -74.67 17.17 32.04
C ASN A 115 -73.98 18.16 32.99
N ASP A 116 -73.93 17.84 34.29
CA ASP A 116 -73.28 18.68 35.30
C ASP A 116 -71.81 18.97 34.99
N LEU A 117 -71.09 18.02 34.37
CA LEU A 117 -69.70 18.19 33.95
C LEU A 117 -69.56 19.27 32.87
N TYR A 118 -70.53 19.37 31.96
CA TYR A 118 -70.54 20.41 30.93
C TYR A 118 -70.66 21.80 31.56
N HIS A 119 -71.51 21.97 32.57
CA HIS A 119 -71.67 23.24 33.28
C HIS A 119 -70.41 23.65 34.06
N ALA A 120 -69.75 22.68 34.72
CA ALA A 120 -68.48 22.94 35.39
C ALA A 120 -67.41 23.41 34.40
N TYR A 121 -67.33 22.80 33.23
CA TYR A 121 -66.39 23.18 32.18
C TYR A 121 -66.68 24.57 31.58
N VAL A 122 -67.96 24.92 31.39
CA VAL A 122 -68.37 26.26 30.95
C VAL A 122 -67.95 27.33 31.96
N ALA A 123 -68.12 27.06 33.27
CA ALA A 123 -67.69 27.97 34.32
C ALA A 123 -66.18 28.24 34.27
N ALA A 124 -65.36 27.19 34.14
CA ALA A 124 -63.91 27.37 34.03
C ALA A 124 -63.46 28.08 32.76
N GLU A 125 -64.12 27.88 31.62
CA GLU A 125 -63.84 28.67 30.41
C GLU A 125 -64.09 30.16 30.68
N GLN A 126 -65.17 30.49 31.38
CA GLN A 126 -65.52 31.85 31.73
C GLN A 126 -64.51 32.47 32.70
N GLU A 127 -64.08 31.73 33.73
CA GLU A 127 -63.01 32.16 34.64
C GLU A 127 -61.70 32.43 33.89
N ALA A 128 -61.32 31.56 32.95
CA ALA A 128 -60.11 31.75 32.16
C ALA A 128 -60.19 32.99 31.23
N LYS A 129 -61.39 33.32 30.71
CA LYS A 129 -61.62 34.55 29.94
C LYS A 129 -61.47 35.79 30.80
N GLU A 130 -62.08 35.78 31.99
CA GLU A 130 -62.01 36.89 32.95
C GLU A 130 -60.58 37.10 33.47
N ALA A 131 -59.83 36.01 33.64
CA ALA A 131 -58.42 36.04 34.03
C ALA A 131 -57.45 36.35 32.87
N HIS A 132 -57.93 36.51 31.63
CA HIS A 132 -57.10 36.65 30.43
C HIS A 132 -56.02 35.55 30.30
N ALA A 133 -56.35 34.32 30.70
CA ALA A 133 -55.42 33.19 30.70
C ALA A 133 -55.22 32.62 29.28
N GLY A 134 -54.01 32.14 28.99
CA GLY A 134 -53.70 31.44 27.75
C GLY A 134 -54.10 32.20 26.48
N MET A 135 -54.95 31.59 25.66
CA MET A 135 -55.40 32.16 24.38
C MET A 135 -56.24 33.44 24.52
N TRP A 136 -56.69 33.78 25.73
CA TRP A 136 -57.50 34.96 26.01
C TRP A 136 -56.68 36.23 26.31
N GLY A 137 -55.36 36.10 26.49
CA GLY A 137 -54.48 37.24 26.80
C GLY A 137 -53.04 37.15 26.31
N ALA A 138 -52.55 35.96 25.92
CA ALA A 138 -51.21 35.77 25.40
C ALA A 138 -51.12 35.95 23.87
N GLN A 139 -49.90 35.91 23.33
CA GLN A 139 -49.65 35.79 21.89
C GLN A 139 -49.29 34.34 21.55
N PRO A 140 -49.75 33.81 20.40
CA PRO A 140 -49.48 32.43 20.02
C PRO A 140 -48.02 32.24 19.61
N LEU A 141 -47.45 31.08 19.94
CA LEU A 141 -46.16 30.63 19.45
C LEU A 141 -46.23 30.43 17.93
N GLN A 142 -45.22 30.95 17.23
CA GLN A 142 -45.08 30.73 15.81
C GLN A 142 -44.46 29.36 15.53
N LEU A 143 -45.10 28.54 14.69
CA LEU A 143 -44.48 27.34 14.12
C LEU A 143 -43.61 27.76 12.94
N LEU A 144 -42.30 27.61 13.06
CA LEU A 144 -41.39 27.90 11.97
C LEU A 144 -41.44 26.75 10.95
N THR A 145 -41.67 27.08 9.69
CA THR A 145 -41.71 26.12 8.57
C THR A 145 -40.33 25.59 8.20
N GLN A 146 -39.27 26.33 8.54
CA GLN A 146 -37.88 25.94 8.35
C GLN A 146 -37.13 26.01 9.68
N ALA A 147 -36.30 25.01 9.94
CA ALA A 147 -35.39 25.03 11.08
C ALA A 147 -34.28 26.07 10.84
N PRO A 148 -33.87 26.83 11.86
CA PRO A 148 -32.69 27.71 11.78
C PRO A 148 -31.41 26.88 11.58
N ASP A 149 -30.32 27.56 11.19
CA ASP A 149 -29.02 26.91 11.06
C ASP A 149 -28.58 26.27 12.39
N ALA A 150 -28.36 24.96 12.34
CA ALA A 150 -27.97 24.14 13.48
C ALA A 150 -26.47 24.17 13.77
N THR A 151 -25.63 24.72 12.89
CA THR A 151 -24.17 24.77 13.04
C THR A 151 -23.71 25.36 14.38
N PRO A 152 -24.33 26.44 14.92
CA PRO A 152 -23.98 27.00 16.23
C PRO A 152 -24.32 26.11 17.43
N LEU A 153 -25.06 25.01 17.22
CA LEU A 153 -25.44 24.05 18.25
C LEU A 153 -24.40 22.94 18.43
N ILE A 154 -23.45 22.77 17.50
CA ILE A 154 -22.42 21.72 17.58
C ILE A 154 -21.63 21.87 18.90
N GLY A 155 -21.57 20.79 19.67
CA GLY A 155 -20.93 20.72 20.98
C GLY A 155 -21.81 21.18 22.15
N LYS A 156 -23.03 21.67 21.90
CA LYS A 156 -23.98 22.12 22.93
C LYS A 156 -25.04 21.06 23.21
N THR A 157 -25.62 21.15 24.40
CA THR A 157 -26.79 20.37 24.82
C THR A 157 -28.03 21.26 24.71
N VAL A 158 -29.06 20.76 24.05
CA VAL A 158 -30.33 21.47 23.85
C VAL A 158 -31.48 20.67 24.44
N ASN A 159 -32.45 21.37 25.04
CA ASN A 159 -33.71 20.76 25.43
C ASN A 159 -34.55 20.52 24.19
N ALA A 160 -35.10 19.33 24.05
CA ALA A 160 -35.93 18.96 22.92
C ALA A 160 -37.05 18.02 23.33
N VAL A 161 -38.07 17.90 22.49
CA VAL A 161 -39.16 16.94 22.67
C VAL A 161 -39.23 16.05 21.43
N PRO A 162 -38.97 14.74 21.51
CA PRO A 162 -39.17 13.83 20.39
C PRO A 162 -40.65 13.77 20.03
N VAL A 163 -41.00 14.21 18.82
CA VAL A 163 -42.39 14.26 18.34
C VAL A 163 -42.74 13.13 17.39
N PHE A 164 -41.72 12.48 16.82
CA PHE A 164 -41.89 11.35 15.91
C PHE A 164 -40.65 10.45 15.95
N VAL A 165 -40.85 9.13 15.95
CA VAL A 165 -39.78 8.13 15.88
C VAL A 165 -39.91 7.39 14.55
N MET A 166 -38.92 7.51 13.69
CA MET A 166 -38.94 6.83 12.38
C MET A 166 -38.40 5.41 12.50
N ASN A 167 -37.29 5.24 13.22
CA ASN A 167 -36.74 3.94 13.63
C ASN A 167 -35.99 4.12 14.97
N GLY A 168 -35.35 3.06 15.48
CA GLY A 168 -34.68 3.11 16.79
C GLY A 168 -33.59 4.20 16.93
N SER A 169 -32.95 4.63 15.84
CA SER A 169 -31.85 5.61 15.87
C SER A 169 -32.15 6.91 15.14
N PHE A 170 -33.36 7.10 14.61
CA PHE A 170 -33.73 8.28 13.82
C PHE A 170 -35.11 8.82 14.22
N LEU A 171 -35.12 10.08 14.62
CA LEU A 171 -36.22 10.78 15.28
C LEU A 171 -36.50 12.11 14.56
N ARG A 172 -37.67 12.71 14.81
CA ARG A 172 -37.85 14.16 14.71
C ARG A 172 -38.03 14.72 16.10
N ILE A 173 -37.29 15.78 16.39
CA ILE A 173 -37.37 16.50 17.66
C ILE A 173 -37.92 17.90 17.44
N GLN A 174 -38.71 18.38 18.39
CA GLN A 174 -39.21 19.74 18.48
C GLN A 174 -38.32 20.55 19.42
N MET A 175 -37.96 21.76 19.00
CA MET A 175 -37.08 22.66 19.73
C MET A 175 -37.61 24.09 19.68
N SER A 176 -37.31 24.86 20.73
CA SER A 176 -37.55 26.30 20.76
C SER A 176 -36.43 27.03 20.00
N GLY A 177 -36.82 27.91 19.08
CA GLY A 177 -35.96 28.89 18.42
C GLY A 177 -36.14 30.29 19.02
N THR A 178 -35.46 31.28 18.44
CA THR A 178 -35.58 32.70 18.83
C THR A 178 -36.98 33.26 18.59
N ASP A 179 -37.61 32.86 17.48
CA ASP A 179 -38.85 33.44 16.98
C ASP A 179 -40.03 32.46 16.99
N GLY A 180 -39.88 31.29 17.62
CA GLY A 180 -40.93 30.28 17.60
C GLY A 180 -40.44 28.87 17.90
N VAL A 181 -41.25 27.87 17.52
CA VAL A 181 -40.95 26.45 17.69
C VAL A 181 -40.76 25.83 16.32
N TYR A 182 -39.80 24.91 16.17
CA TYR A 182 -39.54 24.19 14.93
C TYR A 182 -39.29 22.71 15.19
N THR A 183 -39.40 21.90 14.14
CA THR A 183 -39.02 20.49 14.19
C THR A 183 -37.84 20.22 13.27
N THR A 184 -36.90 19.41 13.72
CA THR A 184 -35.73 19.01 12.94
C THR A 184 -35.49 17.51 13.02
N PRO A 185 -35.02 16.86 11.95
CA PRO A 185 -34.54 15.48 12.03
C PRO A 185 -33.38 15.35 13.01
N ALA A 186 -33.36 14.28 13.79
CA ALA A 186 -32.30 13.97 14.75
C ALA A 186 -31.89 12.50 14.63
N THR A 187 -30.60 12.27 14.38
CA THR A 187 -29.97 10.95 14.33
C THR A 187 -29.18 10.71 15.61
N LEU A 188 -29.34 9.53 16.21
CA LEU A 188 -28.56 9.12 17.37
C LEU A 188 -27.12 8.80 16.94
N ALA A 189 -26.17 9.57 17.46
CA ALA A 189 -24.74 9.36 17.25
C ALA A 189 -24.28 8.02 17.82
N GLY A 190 -23.44 7.29 17.09
CA GLY A 190 -22.85 6.03 17.56
C GLY A 190 -23.76 4.82 17.42
N VAL A 191 -25.01 4.96 16.96
CA VAL A 191 -25.96 3.84 16.85
C VAL A 191 -26.56 3.78 15.46
N ALA A 192 -26.56 2.60 14.85
CA ALA A 192 -27.33 2.30 13.65
C ALA A 192 -28.32 1.18 13.97
N CYS A 193 -29.60 1.52 13.99
CA CYS A 193 -30.67 0.53 14.11
C CYS A 193 -31.14 0.06 12.74
N PRO A 194 -31.65 -1.19 12.63
CA PRO A 194 -32.36 -1.64 11.43
C PRO A 194 -33.50 -0.69 11.07
N SER A 195 -33.68 -0.44 9.77
CA SER A 195 -34.79 0.38 9.28
C SER A 195 -36.02 -0.49 9.09
N VAL A 196 -37.18 0.05 9.45
CA VAL A 196 -38.46 -0.57 9.08
C VAL A 196 -38.66 -0.36 7.58
N PRO A 197 -38.81 -1.42 6.76
CA PRO A 197 -38.99 -1.28 5.32
C PRO A 197 -40.23 -0.45 5.00
N LYS A 198 -40.17 0.30 3.91
CA LYS A 198 -41.34 0.91 3.27
C LYS A 198 -41.68 -0.04 2.12
N ASP A 199 -42.85 -0.70 2.15
CA ASP A 199 -43.46 -1.60 1.13
C ASP A 199 -43.72 -3.04 1.63
N ASP A 200 -44.32 -3.91 0.79
CA ASP A 200 -44.79 -5.31 1.02
C ASP A 200 -43.71 -6.32 1.50
N GLU A 201 -42.53 -5.85 1.92
CA GLU A 201 -41.53 -6.70 2.57
C GLU A 201 -41.94 -7.01 4.01
N PRO A 202 -41.70 -8.24 4.51
CA PRO A 202 -42.00 -8.58 5.89
C PRO A 202 -41.23 -7.67 6.84
N GLU A 203 -41.94 -6.99 7.75
CA GLU A 203 -41.34 -6.11 8.75
C GLU A 203 -40.25 -6.88 9.54
N ASP A 204 -39.03 -6.35 9.54
CA ASP A 204 -37.97 -6.86 10.41
C ASP A 204 -38.39 -6.67 11.88
N ALA A 205 -38.66 -7.80 12.55
CA ALA A 205 -39.10 -7.82 13.94
C ALA A 205 -38.13 -7.06 14.88
N MET A 206 -36.83 -7.02 14.55
CA MET A 206 -35.85 -6.26 15.33
C MET A 206 -35.95 -4.76 15.06
N ALA A 207 -36.23 -4.34 13.83
CA ALA A 207 -36.48 -2.94 13.50
C ALA A 207 -37.70 -2.39 14.25
N VAL A 208 -38.78 -3.19 14.28
CA VAL A 208 -40.01 -2.86 14.99
C VAL A 208 -39.78 -2.78 16.50
N ALA A 209 -39.10 -3.77 17.08
CA ALA A 209 -38.77 -3.76 18.52
C ALA A 209 -37.89 -2.56 18.91
N ALA A 210 -36.88 -2.21 18.11
CA ALA A 210 -36.03 -1.04 18.36
C ALA A 210 -36.80 0.28 18.32
N LYS A 211 -37.75 0.41 17.38
CA LYS A 211 -38.65 1.55 17.27
C LYS A 211 -39.56 1.66 18.51
N ILE A 212 -40.22 0.57 18.90
CA ILE A 212 -41.11 0.53 20.08
C ILE A 212 -40.35 0.86 21.36
N PHE A 213 -39.13 0.33 21.51
CA PHE A 213 -38.27 0.65 22.64
C PHE A 213 -38.01 2.17 22.70
N THR A 214 -37.65 2.78 21.58
CA THR A 214 -37.40 4.22 21.51
C THR A 214 -38.65 5.03 21.80
N GLU A 215 -39.79 4.71 21.18
CA GLU A 215 -41.06 5.42 21.42
C GLU A 215 -41.48 5.36 22.89
N SER A 216 -41.46 4.18 23.50
CA SER A 216 -41.86 4.00 24.90
C SER A 216 -40.98 4.73 25.91
N HIS A 217 -39.73 5.05 25.55
CA HIS A 217 -38.76 5.71 26.43
C HIS A 217 -38.66 7.21 26.22
N VAL A 218 -38.85 7.74 24.99
CA VAL A 218 -38.57 9.16 24.72
C VAL A 218 -39.67 9.93 23.98
N LEU A 219 -40.66 9.26 23.36
CA LEU A 219 -41.70 9.97 22.61
C LEU A 219 -42.51 10.90 23.53
N GLY A 220 -42.61 12.17 23.15
CA GLY A 220 -43.34 13.20 23.89
C GLY A 220 -42.72 13.59 25.24
N ARG A 221 -41.50 13.14 25.57
CA ARG A 221 -40.82 13.50 26.81
C ARG A 221 -39.81 14.61 26.57
N ASP A 222 -39.55 15.41 27.60
CA ASP A 222 -38.47 16.38 27.59
C ASP A 222 -37.13 15.62 27.70
N VAL A 223 -36.25 15.85 26.73
CA VAL A 223 -34.94 15.18 26.63
C VAL A 223 -33.84 16.20 26.43
N ASP A 224 -32.66 15.84 26.90
CA ASP A 224 -31.42 16.56 26.62
C ASP A 224 -30.74 15.96 25.41
N PHE A 225 -30.59 16.74 24.34
CA PHE A 225 -29.93 16.32 23.12
C PHE A 225 -28.59 17.04 22.96
N GLN A 226 -27.49 16.30 23.09
CA GLN A 226 -26.15 16.82 22.88
C GLN A 226 -25.76 16.70 21.41
N VAL A 227 -25.62 17.83 20.71
CA VAL A 227 -25.32 17.85 19.28
C VAL A 227 -23.83 17.58 19.06
N THR A 228 -23.48 16.51 18.36
CA THR A 228 -22.10 16.15 18.01
C THR A 228 -21.70 16.68 16.63
N SER A 229 -22.65 16.68 15.69
CA SER A 229 -22.45 17.20 14.33
C SER A 229 -23.80 17.50 13.67
N VAL A 230 -23.76 18.13 12.50
CA VAL A 230 -24.93 18.41 11.65
C VAL A 230 -24.70 17.73 10.30
N ASP A 231 -25.73 17.11 9.74
CA ASP A 231 -25.66 16.50 8.41
C ASP A 231 -25.76 17.56 7.29
N ARG A 232 -25.64 17.13 6.03
CA ARG A 232 -25.68 18.06 4.88
C ARG A 232 -27.04 18.73 4.66
N ASN A 233 -28.10 18.16 5.23
CA ASN A 233 -29.47 18.61 5.08
C ASN A 233 -29.94 19.42 6.31
N GLY A 234 -29.04 19.73 7.25
CA GLY A 234 -29.36 20.47 8.48
C GLY A 234 -29.93 19.60 9.62
N GLY A 235 -29.98 18.28 9.45
CA GLY A 235 -30.38 17.33 10.49
C GLY A 235 -29.32 17.22 11.59
N LEU A 236 -29.76 17.10 12.83
CA LEU A 236 -28.87 16.98 13.98
C LEU A 236 -28.36 15.54 14.12
N ILE A 237 -27.10 15.38 14.48
CA ILE A 237 -26.52 14.11 14.91
C ILE A 237 -26.04 14.32 16.35
N GLY A 238 -26.43 13.44 17.27
CA GLY A 238 -26.14 13.67 18.69
C GLY A 238 -26.48 12.55 19.65
N VAL A 239 -26.17 12.77 20.91
CA VAL A 239 -26.44 11.84 22.01
C VAL A 239 -27.68 12.33 22.77
N LEU A 240 -28.67 11.44 22.91
CA LEU A 240 -29.93 11.75 23.58
C LEU A 240 -29.91 11.16 25.00
N SER A 241 -30.16 12.04 25.98
CA SER A 241 -30.31 11.66 27.38
C SER A 241 -31.73 11.93 27.87
N PHE A 242 -32.30 11.00 28.64
CA PHE A 242 -33.63 11.10 29.23
C PHE A 242 -33.59 10.55 30.66
N ALA A 243 -34.13 11.27 31.65
CA ALA A 243 -34.20 10.82 33.05
C ALA A 243 -32.86 10.29 33.64
N GLY A 244 -31.71 10.82 33.20
CA GLY A 244 -30.37 10.35 33.62
C GLY A 244 -29.82 9.15 32.83
N HIS A 245 -30.57 8.63 31.86
CA HIS A 245 -30.21 7.53 30.98
C HIS A 245 -29.78 8.02 29.61
N CYS A 246 -28.86 7.31 28.95
CA CYS A 246 -28.43 7.59 27.58
C CYS A 246 -29.06 6.59 26.61
N LEU A 247 -29.98 7.06 25.77
CA LEU A 247 -30.72 6.21 24.83
C LEU A 247 -29.77 5.47 23.87
N ASN A 248 -28.74 6.17 23.38
CA ASN A 248 -27.76 5.62 22.45
C ASN A 248 -27.05 4.38 23.04
N LYS A 249 -26.63 4.48 24.30
CA LYS A 249 -25.97 3.38 25.03
C LYS A 249 -26.93 2.22 25.29
N GLU A 250 -28.17 2.51 25.67
CA GLU A 250 -29.18 1.49 25.97
C GLU A 250 -29.56 0.66 24.75
N LEU A 251 -29.74 1.31 23.59
CA LEU A 251 -30.00 0.62 22.32
C LEU A 251 -28.89 -0.38 21.98
N LEU A 252 -27.63 0.00 22.18
CA LEU A 252 -26.48 -0.89 21.98
C LEU A 252 -26.43 -2.01 23.03
N ALA A 253 -26.65 -1.70 24.32
CA ALA A 253 -26.60 -2.67 25.42
C ALA A 253 -27.70 -3.74 25.34
N LEU A 254 -28.83 -3.40 24.72
CA LEU A 254 -29.90 -4.34 24.40
C LEU A 254 -29.68 -5.06 23.07
N GLY A 255 -28.75 -4.64 22.23
CA GLY A 255 -28.50 -5.24 20.92
C GLY A 255 -29.57 -4.90 19.88
N TYR A 256 -30.20 -3.73 19.97
CA TYR A 256 -31.17 -3.24 18.97
C TYR A 256 -30.51 -2.55 17.77
N GLY A 257 -29.20 -2.30 17.82
CA GLY A 257 -28.44 -1.69 16.75
C GLY A 257 -26.97 -2.01 16.85
N THR A 258 -26.22 -1.65 15.80
CA THR A 258 -24.77 -1.77 15.73
C THR A 258 -24.10 -0.43 15.99
N LEU A 259 -22.84 -0.48 16.42
CA LEU A 259 -22.04 0.70 16.71
C LEU A 259 -21.63 1.40 15.43
N ALA A 260 -22.22 2.59 15.19
CA ALA A 260 -21.84 3.48 14.11
C ALA A 260 -20.77 4.49 14.58
N GLU A 261 -19.54 4.01 14.81
CA GLU A 261 -18.47 4.82 15.44
C GLU A 261 -18.24 6.18 14.75
N TRP A 262 -18.46 6.26 13.43
CA TRP A 262 -18.21 7.46 12.64
C TRP A 262 -19.06 8.66 13.09
N SER A 263 -20.29 8.45 13.57
CA SER A 263 -21.20 9.54 13.95
C SER A 263 -20.99 10.03 15.40
N ALA A 264 -20.26 9.28 16.23
CA ALA A 264 -19.97 9.61 17.63
C ALA A 264 -18.49 9.89 17.91
N ARG A 265 -17.65 10.16 16.89
CA ARG A 265 -16.20 10.37 17.09
C ARG A 265 -15.83 11.52 18.02
N SER A 266 -16.61 12.59 17.96
CA SER A 266 -16.41 13.78 18.80
C SER A 266 -16.98 13.60 20.21
N TYR A 267 -17.69 12.51 20.47
CA TYR A 267 -18.32 12.24 21.76
C TYR A 267 -17.32 11.57 22.73
N PRO A 268 -17.03 12.18 23.90
CA PRO A 268 -16.08 11.62 24.86
C PRO A 268 -16.46 10.23 25.39
N GLY A 269 -17.77 9.94 25.48
CA GLY A 269 -18.31 8.68 25.99
C GLY A 269 -18.34 7.52 24.97
N LEU A 270 -17.71 7.64 23.80
CA LEU A 270 -17.72 6.59 22.76
C LEU A 270 -17.23 5.22 23.28
N HIS A 271 -16.30 5.21 24.23
CA HIS A 271 -15.80 3.98 24.85
C HIS A 271 -16.91 3.20 25.58
N GLU A 272 -17.91 3.89 26.14
CA GLU A 272 -19.07 3.24 26.78
C GLU A 272 -19.97 2.56 25.75
N PHE A 273 -20.10 3.14 24.56
CA PHE A 273 -20.90 2.56 23.47
C PHE A 273 -20.25 1.26 22.97
N ARG A 274 -18.92 1.23 22.84
CA ARG A 274 -18.16 0.01 22.53
C ARG A 274 -18.34 -1.07 23.58
N ALA A 275 -18.24 -0.70 24.85
CA ALA A 275 -18.44 -1.63 25.96
C ALA A 275 -19.87 -2.21 25.95
N ALA A 276 -20.88 -1.38 25.68
CA ALA A 276 -22.27 -1.79 25.57
C ALA A 276 -22.52 -2.77 24.41
N GLU A 277 -22.03 -2.48 23.21
CA GLU A 277 -22.16 -3.38 22.05
C GLU A 277 -21.45 -4.71 22.30
N LYS A 278 -20.21 -4.68 22.82
CA LYS A 278 -19.45 -5.90 23.14
C LYS A 278 -20.16 -6.77 24.17
N ALA A 279 -20.78 -6.15 25.19
CA ALA A 279 -21.58 -6.87 26.17
C ALA A 279 -22.83 -7.50 25.54
N ALA A 280 -23.50 -6.81 24.62
CA ALA A 280 -24.66 -7.34 23.90
C ALA A 280 -24.29 -8.49 22.96
N GLN A 281 -23.15 -8.41 22.26
CA GLN A 281 -22.58 -9.48 21.44
C GLN A 281 -22.26 -10.72 22.27
N ALA A 282 -21.53 -10.55 23.38
CA ALA A 282 -21.17 -11.64 24.29
C ALA A 282 -22.42 -12.33 24.88
N ALA A 283 -23.47 -11.55 25.16
CA ALA A 283 -24.74 -12.05 25.65
C ALA A 283 -25.71 -12.53 24.54
N ARG A 284 -25.31 -12.49 23.25
CA ARG A 284 -26.13 -12.91 22.10
C ARG A 284 -27.52 -12.27 22.08
N LYS A 285 -27.62 -10.98 22.45
CA LYS A 285 -28.91 -10.27 22.53
C LYS A 285 -29.40 -9.81 21.16
N ASN A 286 -30.70 -9.98 20.90
CA ASN A 286 -31.43 -9.41 19.76
C ASN A 286 -30.71 -9.63 18.42
N ILE A 287 -30.21 -8.58 17.74
CA ILE A 287 -29.53 -8.73 16.44
C ILE A 287 -28.29 -9.65 16.50
N TRP A 288 -27.76 -9.90 17.70
CA TRP A 288 -26.61 -10.77 17.93
C TRP A 288 -26.98 -12.23 18.21
N ALA A 289 -28.27 -12.59 18.27
CA ALA A 289 -28.72 -13.94 18.60
C ALA A 289 -28.14 -15.01 17.65
N SER A 290 -28.16 -14.73 16.34
CA SER A 290 -27.64 -15.60 15.29
C SER A 290 -26.33 -15.10 14.66
N HIS A 291 -25.69 -14.09 15.26
CA HIS A 291 -24.50 -13.47 14.65
C HIS A 291 -23.26 -14.37 14.76
N GLU A 292 -22.84 -14.98 13.66
CA GLU A 292 -21.54 -15.65 13.61
C GLU A 292 -20.45 -14.62 13.31
N PRO A 293 -19.38 -14.55 14.13
CA PRO A 293 -18.26 -13.69 13.81
C PRO A 293 -17.63 -14.14 12.49
N ALA A 294 -17.37 -13.19 11.60
CA ALA A 294 -16.72 -13.48 10.33
C ALA A 294 -15.40 -14.25 10.58
N PRO A 295 -15.10 -15.30 9.78
CA PRO A 295 -13.85 -16.02 9.92
C PRO A 295 -12.69 -15.05 9.72
N SER A 296 -11.69 -15.12 10.61
CA SER A 296 -10.52 -14.24 10.50
C SER A 296 -9.83 -14.47 9.16
N SER A 297 -9.43 -13.39 8.50
CA SER A 297 -8.67 -13.46 7.25
C SER A 297 -7.33 -14.19 7.41
N LEU A 298 -6.87 -14.42 8.64
CA LEU A 298 -5.63 -15.14 8.95
C LEU A 298 -5.79 -16.67 8.94
N GLN A 299 -7.02 -17.17 9.01
CA GLN A 299 -7.27 -18.61 9.14
C GLN A 299 -6.81 -19.34 7.86
N GLY A 300 -5.93 -20.33 8.02
CA GLY A 300 -5.37 -21.11 6.90
C GLY A 300 -4.25 -20.41 6.12
N SER A 301 -3.79 -19.23 6.55
CA SER A 301 -2.73 -18.46 5.85
C SER A 301 -1.33 -19.06 5.97
N GLY A 302 -1.09 -19.91 6.98
CA GLY A 302 0.25 -20.41 7.32
C GLY A 302 1.19 -19.36 7.93
N ILE A 303 0.73 -18.11 8.09
CA ILE A 303 1.50 -17.02 8.71
C ILE A 303 1.23 -17.04 10.22
N PRO A 304 2.27 -16.99 11.07
CA PRO A 304 2.08 -16.92 12.51
C PRO A 304 1.36 -15.62 12.91
N SER A 305 0.34 -15.70 13.77
CA SER A 305 -0.36 -14.53 14.32
C SER A 305 0.54 -13.65 15.18
N TYR A 306 1.61 -14.22 15.73
CA TYR A 306 2.63 -13.53 16.51
C TYR A 306 4.02 -14.11 16.24
N PHE A 307 5.01 -13.25 16.04
CA PHE A 307 6.41 -13.64 16.00
C PHE A 307 7.33 -12.49 16.44
N GLU A 308 8.55 -12.84 16.85
CA GLU A 308 9.63 -11.88 17.04
C GLU A 308 10.52 -11.87 15.79
N GLY A 309 10.78 -10.68 15.26
CA GLY A 309 11.54 -10.51 14.02
C GLY A 309 12.38 -9.26 14.00
N THR A 310 13.28 -9.16 13.02
CA THR A 310 14.15 -8.00 12.82
C THR A 310 13.68 -7.21 11.62
N VAL A 311 13.66 -5.88 11.74
CA VAL A 311 13.34 -4.98 10.61
C VAL A 311 14.50 -4.98 9.62
N VAL A 312 14.26 -5.48 8.41
CA VAL A 312 15.26 -5.58 7.34
C VAL A 312 15.32 -4.30 6.51
N LYS A 313 14.16 -3.80 6.07
CA LYS A 313 14.06 -2.54 5.31
C LYS A 313 12.69 -1.90 5.48
N VAL A 314 12.63 -0.60 5.20
CA VAL A 314 11.39 0.16 5.09
C VAL A 314 10.92 0.13 3.64
N ALA A 315 9.80 -0.52 3.35
CA ALA A 315 9.27 -0.64 2.00
C ALA A 315 8.44 0.59 1.57
N SER A 316 7.76 1.23 2.53
CA SER A 316 7.04 2.49 2.32
C SER A 316 6.92 3.25 3.66
N PRO A 317 6.44 4.50 3.67
CA PRO A 317 6.17 5.26 4.90
C PRO A 317 5.28 4.55 5.95
N THR A 318 4.61 3.45 5.60
CA THR A 318 3.79 2.63 6.50
C THR A 318 3.97 1.13 6.31
N SER A 319 5.04 0.68 5.64
CA SER A 319 5.29 -0.76 5.47
C SER A 319 6.75 -1.12 5.65
N LEU A 320 6.97 -2.29 6.22
CA LEU A 320 8.27 -2.83 6.59
C LEU A 320 8.46 -4.18 5.91
N VAL A 321 9.70 -4.56 5.71
CA VAL A 321 10.10 -5.93 5.46
C VAL A 321 10.79 -6.46 6.71
N LEU A 322 10.31 -7.60 7.18
CA LEU A 322 10.70 -8.22 8.43
C LEU A 322 11.32 -9.60 8.14
N SER A 323 12.27 -9.99 8.97
CA SER A 323 12.81 -11.36 9.02
C SER A 323 12.45 -11.98 10.36
N GLY A 324 12.05 -13.25 10.39
CA GLY A 324 11.66 -13.93 11.62
C GLY A 324 11.36 -15.40 11.40
N ALA A 325 11.24 -16.15 12.49
CA ALA A 325 10.86 -17.55 12.41
C ALA A 325 9.41 -17.70 11.94
N GLY A 326 9.16 -18.61 10.99
CA GLY A 326 7.81 -18.91 10.50
C GLY A 326 7.25 -17.94 9.46
N VAL A 327 8.03 -16.95 9.02
CA VAL A 327 7.66 -16.06 7.90
C VAL A 327 8.61 -16.27 6.71
N PRO A 328 8.13 -16.09 5.46
CA PRO A 328 8.97 -16.22 4.27
C PRO A 328 10.10 -15.16 4.24
N PRO A 329 11.16 -15.39 3.44
CA PRO A 329 12.13 -14.33 3.15
C PRO A 329 11.43 -13.13 2.52
N ASP A 330 11.93 -11.92 2.82
CA ASP A 330 11.32 -10.65 2.38
C ASP A 330 9.84 -10.44 2.82
N PHE A 331 9.43 -10.99 3.97
CA PHE A 331 8.07 -10.83 4.49
C PHE A 331 7.69 -9.36 4.67
N LYS A 332 6.84 -8.86 3.76
CA LYS A 332 6.35 -7.49 3.76
C LYS A 332 5.08 -7.37 4.60
N LEU A 333 5.09 -6.46 5.56
CA LEU A 333 3.98 -6.16 6.43
C LEU A 333 3.64 -4.67 6.38
N VAL A 334 2.36 -4.37 6.22
CA VAL A 334 1.82 -3.01 6.30
C VAL A 334 1.35 -2.75 7.74
N ILE A 335 1.67 -1.58 8.28
CA ILE A 335 1.22 -1.22 9.62
C ILE A 335 -0.31 -1.13 9.64
N SER A 336 -0.94 -1.93 10.50
CA SER A 336 -2.39 -2.06 10.64
C SER A 336 -3.07 -0.73 11.02
N SER A 337 -4.28 -0.49 10.50
CA SER A 337 -5.14 0.65 10.89
C SER A 337 -4.51 2.05 10.76
N VAL A 338 -3.47 2.22 9.94
CA VAL A 338 -2.83 3.51 9.70
C VAL A 338 -2.72 3.76 8.19
N LYS A 339 -3.02 5.00 7.78
CA LYS A 339 -2.81 5.51 6.43
C LYS A 339 -1.77 6.62 6.48
N GLY A 340 -0.62 6.37 5.87
CA GLY A 340 0.45 7.35 5.73
C GLY A 340 0.52 7.94 4.32
N PRO A 341 1.42 8.89 4.11
CA PRO A 341 1.67 9.49 2.81
C PRO A 341 2.24 8.49 1.82
N ALA A 342 1.95 8.68 0.53
CA ALA A 342 2.57 7.92 -0.55
C ALA A 342 4.08 8.22 -0.61
N GLY A 343 4.88 7.14 -0.56
CA GLY A 343 6.34 7.21 -0.56
C GLY A 343 6.97 7.43 -1.94
N TRP A 344 8.30 7.52 -1.92
CA TRP A 344 9.14 7.65 -3.11
C TRP A 344 9.15 6.37 -3.96
N ARG A 345 9.10 6.49 -5.30
CA ARG A 345 9.46 5.40 -6.23
C ARG A 345 10.73 5.77 -6.98
N MET A 346 11.83 5.06 -6.68
CA MET A 346 13.19 5.38 -7.15
C MET A 346 13.40 5.15 -8.65
N ASP A 347 12.46 4.50 -9.34
CA ASP A 347 12.55 4.05 -10.73
C ASP A 347 11.89 5.02 -11.73
N GLN A 348 11.17 6.04 -11.27
CA GLN A 348 10.49 7.00 -12.14
C GLN A 348 10.87 8.42 -11.76
N ASN A 349 11.56 9.10 -12.69
CA ASN A 349 11.97 10.52 -12.62
C ASN A 349 10.83 11.54 -12.41
N ALA A 350 9.60 11.12 -12.08
CA ALA A 350 8.40 11.95 -12.10
C ALA A 350 7.51 11.88 -10.84
N PHE A 351 7.84 11.09 -9.81
CA PHE A 351 6.99 11.03 -8.61
C PHE A 351 7.52 11.93 -7.48
N LYS A 352 6.87 13.07 -7.24
CA LYS A 352 7.08 13.87 -6.03
C LYS A 352 6.45 13.11 -4.84
N PRO A 353 7.20 12.81 -3.77
CA PRO A 353 6.63 12.18 -2.59
C PRO A 353 5.51 13.06 -2.00
N GLU A 354 4.51 12.43 -1.40
CA GLU A 354 3.49 13.20 -0.67
C GLU A 354 4.12 13.95 0.52
N PRO A 355 3.55 15.08 0.93
CA PRO A 355 3.99 15.82 2.11
C PRO A 355 4.21 14.90 3.32
N TRP A 356 5.32 15.07 4.04
CA TRP A 356 5.71 14.31 5.23
C TRP A 356 6.15 12.85 4.99
N ALA A 357 6.27 12.39 3.73
CA ALA A 357 6.66 11.02 3.43
C ALA A 357 8.10 10.68 3.85
N TRP A 358 9.02 11.64 3.73
CA TRP A 358 10.41 11.46 4.13
C TRP A 358 10.51 11.26 5.65
N GLU A 359 9.87 12.13 6.41
CA GLU A 359 9.84 12.09 7.87
C GLU A 359 9.20 10.80 8.38
N ALA A 360 8.10 10.36 7.75
CA ALA A 360 7.45 9.09 8.07
C ALA A 360 8.38 7.89 7.82
N ARG A 361 9.09 7.89 6.68
CA ARG A 361 10.09 6.86 6.36
C ARG A 361 11.22 6.84 7.38
N GLU A 362 11.78 7.98 7.75
CA GLU A 362 12.92 8.06 8.68
C GLU A 362 12.56 7.59 10.10
N VAL A 363 11.33 7.82 10.55
CA VAL A 363 10.83 7.25 11.81
C VAL A 363 10.90 5.73 11.79
N LEU A 364 10.44 5.09 10.71
CA LEU A 364 10.53 3.64 10.56
C LEU A 364 11.98 3.18 10.38
N ARG A 365 12.78 3.93 9.62
CA ARG A 365 14.18 3.60 9.32
C ARG A 365 15.05 3.55 10.57
N SER A 366 14.80 4.42 11.53
CA SER A 366 15.48 4.41 12.85
C SER A 366 15.30 3.10 13.65
N HIS A 367 14.42 2.19 13.19
CA HIS A 367 14.20 0.87 13.76
C HIS A 367 14.75 -0.28 12.90
N VAL A 368 15.36 -0.01 11.75
CA VAL A 368 16.05 -1.01 10.92
C VAL A 368 17.18 -1.67 11.71
N GLY A 369 17.28 -3.00 11.60
CA GLY A 369 18.21 -3.82 12.37
C GLY A 369 17.79 -4.10 13.82
N LYS A 370 16.71 -3.49 14.33
CA LYS A 370 16.21 -3.77 15.68
C LYS A 370 15.23 -4.94 15.68
N LYS A 371 15.27 -5.71 16.77
CA LYS A 371 14.28 -6.76 17.05
C LYS A 371 12.96 -6.13 17.50
N CYS A 372 11.86 -6.61 16.94
CA CYS A 372 10.51 -6.11 17.17
C CYS A 372 9.55 -7.30 17.35
N LYS A 373 8.54 -7.07 18.20
CA LYS A 373 7.40 -7.97 18.39
C LYS A 373 6.33 -7.62 17.36
N VAL A 374 5.92 -8.61 16.59
CA VAL A 374 5.00 -8.43 15.47
C VAL A 374 3.75 -9.25 15.73
N THR A 375 2.61 -8.58 15.75
CA THR A 375 1.29 -9.22 15.76
C THR A 375 0.68 -9.02 14.39
N VAL A 376 0.34 -10.12 13.71
CA VAL A 376 -0.37 -10.06 12.43
C VAL A 376 -1.85 -9.94 12.75
N ASP A 377 -2.48 -8.87 12.26
CA ASP A 377 -3.84 -8.49 12.66
C ASP A 377 -4.88 -8.97 11.65
N TYR A 378 -4.62 -8.81 10.35
CA TYR A 378 -5.51 -9.26 9.28
C TYR A 378 -4.81 -9.24 7.91
N MET A 379 -5.44 -9.86 6.91
CA MET A 379 -5.02 -9.80 5.51
C MET A 379 -6.13 -9.23 4.63
N ARG A 380 -5.75 -8.55 3.56
CA ARG A 380 -6.69 -8.10 2.53
C ARG A 380 -6.21 -8.51 1.16
N THR A 381 -7.10 -9.09 0.38
CA THR A 381 -6.86 -9.31 -1.05
C THR A 381 -7.11 -8.02 -1.79
N VAL A 382 -6.12 -7.57 -2.56
CA VAL A 382 -6.21 -6.40 -3.42
C VAL A 382 -5.94 -6.83 -4.85
N THR A 383 -6.90 -6.57 -5.74
CA THR A 383 -6.73 -6.82 -7.17
C THR A 383 -5.96 -5.65 -7.80
N ARG A 384 -4.81 -5.94 -8.40
CA ARG A 384 -4.00 -4.96 -9.11
C ARG A 384 -3.53 -5.53 -10.43
N ASN A 385 -3.83 -4.84 -11.54
CA ASN A 385 -3.53 -5.31 -12.89
C ASN A 385 -4.00 -6.76 -13.13
N GLU A 386 -5.25 -7.06 -12.73
CA GLU A 386 -5.88 -8.39 -12.84
C GLU A 386 -5.20 -9.51 -12.04
N LYS A 387 -4.23 -9.18 -11.18
CA LYS A 387 -3.62 -10.11 -10.22
C LYS A 387 -4.13 -9.82 -8.82
N GLU A 388 -4.54 -10.86 -8.12
CA GLU A 388 -4.87 -10.79 -6.71
C GLU A 388 -3.60 -10.84 -5.87
N GLU A 389 -3.32 -9.78 -5.12
CA GLU A 389 -2.21 -9.71 -4.16
C GLU A 389 -2.78 -9.73 -2.74
N GLN A 390 -2.29 -10.63 -1.89
CA GLN A 390 -2.59 -10.61 -0.47
C GLN A 390 -1.67 -9.62 0.24
N ILE A 391 -2.27 -8.62 0.88
CA ILE A 391 -1.55 -7.64 1.70
C ILE A 391 -1.75 -8.00 3.16
N VAL A 392 -0.64 -8.21 3.87
CA VAL A 392 -0.63 -8.54 5.29
C VAL A 392 -0.53 -7.26 6.12
N TYR A 393 -1.44 -7.11 7.09
CA TYR A 393 -1.47 -5.99 8.02
C TYR A 393 -1.15 -6.47 9.44
N GLY A 394 -0.37 -5.67 10.17
CA GLY A 394 -0.07 -6.01 11.56
C GLY A 394 0.46 -4.85 12.40
N THR A 395 0.49 -5.11 13.69
CA THR A 395 0.99 -4.22 14.72
C THR A 395 2.46 -4.56 15.01
N VAL A 396 3.34 -3.57 14.87
CA VAL A 396 4.80 -3.74 15.07
C VAL A 396 5.25 -2.92 16.29
N LYS A 397 5.81 -3.61 17.28
CA LYS A 397 6.36 -3.00 18.49
C LYS A 397 7.86 -3.23 18.59
N CYS A 398 8.63 -2.15 18.60
CA CYS A 398 10.08 -2.22 18.80
C CYS A 398 10.42 -1.64 20.18
N GLY A 399 10.88 -2.51 21.09
CA GLY A 399 11.05 -2.14 22.50
C GLY A 399 9.73 -1.70 23.15
N LYS A 400 9.68 -0.46 23.65
CA LYS A 400 8.48 0.14 24.27
C LYS A 400 7.56 0.86 23.28
N HIS A 401 7.91 0.88 22.00
CA HIS A 401 7.27 1.75 21.02
C HIS A 401 6.42 0.96 20.03
N ASN A 402 5.12 1.30 19.93
CA ASN A 402 4.30 0.93 18.79
C ASN A 402 4.60 1.88 17.62
N LEU A 403 5.06 1.35 16.49
CA LEU A 403 5.44 2.15 15.33
C LEU A 403 4.23 2.90 14.72
N ALA A 404 3.04 2.29 14.75
CA ALA A 404 1.79 2.92 14.31
C ALA A 404 1.47 4.17 15.13
N GLU A 405 1.53 4.03 16.46
CA GLU A 405 1.27 5.12 17.40
C GLU A 405 2.30 6.25 17.23
N GLN A 406 3.59 5.91 17.04
CA GLN A 406 4.64 6.91 16.81
C GLN A 406 4.39 7.75 15.56
N LEU A 407 3.99 7.12 14.45
CA LEU A 407 3.69 7.84 13.20
C LEU A 407 2.49 8.77 13.38
N VAL A 408 1.42 8.29 14.01
CA VAL A 408 0.20 9.08 14.24
C VAL A 408 0.46 10.23 15.22
N LYS A 409 1.15 9.96 16.34
CA LYS A 409 1.47 10.97 17.37
C LYS A 409 2.30 12.13 16.84
N ARG A 410 3.17 11.88 15.85
CA ARG A 410 3.97 12.90 15.17
C ARG A 410 3.23 13.60 14.02
N GLY A 411 1.98 13.20 13.72
CA GLY A 411 1.21 13.73 12.60
C GLY A 411 1.76 13.34 11.23
N LEU A 412 2.47 12.21 11.15
CA LEU A 412 3.07 11.68 9.93
C LEU A 412 2.17 10.64 9.24
N ALA A 413 1.16 10.14 9.96
CA ALA A 413 0.11 9.28 9.42
C ALA A 413 -1.21 9.55 10.15
N ILE A 414 -2.32 9.04 9.61
CA ILE A 414 -3.64 9.13 10.22
C ILE A 414 -4.20 7.73 10.48
N PRO A 415 -4.98 7.52 11.56
CA PRO A 415 -5.71 6.28 11.75
C PRO A 415 -6.68 6.04 10.58
N VAL A 416 -6.80 4.79 10.14
CA VAL A 416 -7.86 4.38 9.22
C VAL A 416 -9.15 4.35 10.01
N TYR A 417 -10.17 5.06 9.54
CA TYR A 417 -11.46 5.02 10.19
C TYR A 417 -12.38 3.98 9.56
N TYR A 418 -12.78 3.03 10.39
CA TYR A 418 -13.67 1.95 10.02
C TYR A 418 -15.12 2.40 10.06
N ARG A 419 -15.94 1.82 9.18
CA ARG A 419 -17.38 2.14 9.10
C ARG A 419 -18.19 1.17 9.94
N ASN A 420 -17.79 -0.09 9.95
CA ASN A 420 -18.49 -1.16 10.65
C ASN A 420 -17.68 -1.61 11.86
N SER A 421 -18.36 -2.01 12.94
CA SER A 421 -17.72 -2.59 14.12
C SER A 421 -17.08 -3.96 13.86
N THR A 422 -17.50 -4.65 12.80
CA THR A 422 -16.99 -5.96 12.35
C THR A 422 -15.76 -5.88 11.45
N ASP A 423 -15.35 -4.69 11.01
CA ASP A 423 -14.17 -4.55 10.15
C ASP A 423 -12.90 -4.97 10.92
N GLU A 424 -12.08 -5.85 10.33
CA GLU A 424 -10.81 -6.23 10.93
C GLU A 424 -9.86 -5.01 11.06
N ARG A 425 -9.33 -4.82 12.26
CA ARG A 425 -8.53 -3.65 12.67
C ARG A 425 -7.47 -4.03 13.71
N SER A 426 -6.53 -3.11 13.94
CA SER A 426 -5.47 -3.25 14.94
C SER A 426 -6.06 -3.45 16.34
N PRO A 427 -5.49 -4.34 17.17
CA PRO A 427 -5.87 -4.48 18.57
C PRO A 427 -5.58 -3.20 19.39
N GLU A 428 -4.75 -2.29 18.88
CA GLU A 428 -4.42 -1.02 19.54
C GLU A 428 -5.09 0.20 18.90
N TYR A 429 -6.19 0.00 18.19
CA TYR A 429 -6.90 1.08 17.47
C TYR A 429 -7.24 2.28 18.37
N ASP A 430 -7.60 2.05 19.63
CA ASP A 430 -7.94 3.12 20.58
C ASP A 430 -6.74 4.01 20.91
N ASN A 431 -5.56 3.41 21.06
CA ASN A 431 -4.31 4.14 21.26
C ASN A 431 -4.00 5.01 20.05
N LEU A 432 -4.32 4.54 18.82
CA LEU A 432 -4.13 5.33 17.60
C LEU A 432 -5.07 6.54 17.54
N LEU A 433 -6.33 6.38 17.94
CA LEU A 433 -7.28 7.49 18.00
C LEU A 433 -6.88 8.53 19.05
N GLU A 434 -6.37 8.09 20.20
CA GLU A 434 -5.85 9.00 21.22
C GLU A 434 -4.57 9.71 20.74
N ALA A 435 -3.66 8.99 20.11
CA ALA A 435 -2.45 9.56 19.51
C ALA A 435 -2.79 10.64 18.47
N GLU A 436 -3.85 10.43 17.66
CA GLU A 436 -4.31 11.41 16.70
C GLU A 436 -4.88 12.66 17.37
N ARG A 437 -5.68 12.48 18.44
CA ARG A 437 -6.18 13.61 19.24
C ARG A 437 -5.01 14.44 19.79
N ARG A 438 -3.99 13.79 20.36
CA ARG A 438 -2.77 14.45 20.85
C ARG A 438 -2.01 15.16 19.72
N ALA A 439 -1.90 14.54 18.54
CA ALA A 439 -1.24 15.15 17.39
C ALA A 439 -1.95 16.41 16.89
N LYS A 440 -3.30 16.41 16.87
CA LYS A 440 -4.13 17.58 16.55
C LYS A 440 -3.98 18.69 17.57
N THR A 441 -4.08 18.37 18.86
CA THR A 441 -3.90 19.35 19.95
C THR A 441 -2.51 19.98 19.91
N ASN A 442 -1.47 19.16 19.69
CA ASN A 442 -0.09 19.62 19.64
C ASN A 442 0.30 20.23 18.28
N LYS A 443 -0.62 20.32 17.32
CA LYS A 443 -0.36 20.83 15.97
C LYS A 443 0.88 20.15 15.36
N ALA A 444 0.97 18.83 15.46
CA ALA A 444 2.14 18.05 15.03
C ALA A 444 2.05 17.67 13.54
N GLY A 445 3.19 17.72 12.84
CA GLY A 445 3.33 17.28 11.45
C GLY A 445 2.26 17.91 10.55
N ARG A 446 1.47 17.06 9.88
CA ARG A 446 0.38 17.50 9.00
C ARG A 446 -0.72 18.32 9.68
N HIS A 447 -0.85 18.26 11.01
CA HIS A 447 -1.83 19.03 11.77
C HIS A 447 -1.31 20.43 12.16
N SER A 448 -0.06 20.75 11.84
CA SER A 448 0.57 22.02 12.19
C SER A 448 0.08 23.21 11.37
N GLY A 449 -0.48 22.96 10.19
CA GLY A 449 -0.75 23.98 9.17
C GLY A 449 0.51 24.50 8.46
N LYS A 450 1.72 24.04 8.85
CA LYS A 450 2.97 24.35 8.16
C LYS A 450 3.11 23.48 6.91
N GLU A 451 3.74 24.03 5.89
CA GLU A 451 4.15 23.23 4.73
C GLU A 451 5.15 22.15 5.14
N ALA A 452 5.08 21.01 4.46
CA ALA A 452 6.02 19.92 4.72
C ALA A 452 7.43 20.30 4.25
N PRO A 453 8.48 19.84 4.95
CA PRO A 453 9.85 20.04 4.49
C PRO A 453 10.04 19.43 3.10
N VAL A 454 10.67 20.21 2.20
CA VAL A 454 10.98 19.76 0.85
C VAL A 454 12.39 19.20 0.83
N HIS A 455 12.52 17.91 0.49
CA HIS A 455 13.80 17.23 0.36
C HIS A 455 14.18 17.13 -1.12
N PHE A 456 15.18 17.91 -1.55
CA PHE A 456 15.73 17.84 -2.90
C PHE A 456 16.85 16.80 -2.92
N ILE A 457 16.63 15.67 -3.58
CA ILE A 457 17.63 14.61 -3.68
C ILE A 457 18.23 14.65 -5.09
N ASN A 458 19.47 15.12 -5.18
CA ASN A 458 20.19 15.17 -6.45
C ASN A 458 20.80 13.80 -6.76
N ASN A 459 20.46 13.21 -7.90
CA ASN A 459 21.18 12.03 -8.38
C ASN A 459 22.44 12.47 -9.13
N LEU A 460 23.58 12.38 -8.45
CA LEU A 460 24.86 12.88 -8.96
C LEU A 460 25.76 11.78 -9.51
N SER A 461 25.31 10.52 -9.42
CA SER A 461 25.93 9.35 -10.07
C SER A 461 25.61 9.20 -11.57
N SER A 462 24.94 10.18 -12.18
CA SER A 462 24.47 10.09 -13.57
C SER A 462 25.57 10.26 -14.62
N THR A 463 26.63 11.03 -14.31
CA THR A 463 27.73 11.30 -15.24
C THR A 463 29.07 11.47 -14.49
N PRO A 464 30.21 11.02 -15.05
CA PRO A 464 31.52 11.20 -14.42
C PRO A 464 31.87 12.65 -14.08
N ALA A 465 31.39 13.62 -14.86
CA ALA A 465 31.58 15.05 -14.61
C ALA A 465 30.94 15.52 -13.29
N ARG A 466 29.70 15.08 -13.00
CA ARG A 466 28.99 15.40 -11.74
C ARG A 466 29.64 14.74 -10.53
N VAL A 467 30.25 13.58 -10.73
CA VAL A 467 30.97 12.87 -9.66
C VAL A 467 32.26 13.62 -9.30
N LYS A 468 32.96 14.22 -10.26
CA LYS A 468 34.12 15.09 -9.99
C LYS A 468 33.74 16.34 -9.21
N GLU A 469 32.62 16.98 -9.56
CA GLU A 469 32.07 18.11 -8.80
C GLU A 469 31.76 17.72 -7.35
N MET A 470 31.17 16.54 -7.15
CA MET A 470 30.85 16.00 -5.83
C MET A 470 32.08 15.74 -4.96
N VAL A 471 33.18 15.21 -5.52
CA VAL A 471 34.44 15.02 -4.77
C VAL A 471 34.98 16.34 -4.23
N GLY A 472 34.75 17.45 -4.96
CA GLY A 472 35.08 18.79 -4.48
C GLY A 472 34.27 19.22 -3.25
N ILE A 473 33.00 18.82 -3.16
CA ILE A 473 32.09 19.14 -2.05
C ILE A 473 32.33 18.23 -0.84
N LEU A 474 32.49 16.92 -1.08
CA LEU A 474 32.62 15.90 -0.04
C LEU A 474 34.06 15.63 0.38
N HIS A 475 35.01 16.54 0.12
CA HIS A 475 36.42 16.51 0.57
C HIS A 475 37.05 15.13 0.86
N ARG A 476 38.05 14.74 0.06
CA ARG A 476 38.77 13.47 0.27
C ARG A 476 39.27 13.29 1.70
N ASP A 477 39.26 12.04 2.16
CA ASP A 477 39.71 11.61 3.48
C ASP A 477 38.95 12.22 4.68
N VAL A 478 37.78 12.83 4.45
CA VAL A 478 36.84 13.23 5.50
C VAL A 478 35.74 12.17 5.67
N ARG A 479 35.34 11.89 6.91
CA ARG A 479 34.21 11.01 7.22
C ARG A 479 32.89 11.76 7.05
N HIS A 480 32.00 11.21 6.22
CA HIS A 480 30.67 11.74 5.98
C HIS A 480 29.59 10.75 6.45
N PRO A 481 28.59 11.20 7.22
CA PRO A 481 27.40 10.41 7.47
C PRO A 481 26.68 10.08 6.16
N ALA A 482 26.28 8.83 5.98
CA ALA A 482 25.56 8.36 4.81
C ALA A 482 24.54 7.28 5.18
N ILE A 483 23.57 7.07 4.29
CA ILE A 483 22.56 6.01 4.41
C ILE A 483 22.70 5.08 3.22
N VAL A 484 22.78 3.78 3.46
CA VAL A 484 22.84 2.78 2.38
C VAL A 484 21.43 2.53 1.84
N GLU A 485 21.05 3.24 0.78
CA GLU A 485 19.72 3.12 0.17
C GLU A 485 19.51 1.81 -0.60
N HIS A 486 20.58 1.29 -1.21
CA HIS A 486 20.52 0.06 -1.98
C HIS A 486 21.86 -0.67 -2.02
N VAL A 487 21.84 -1.99 -1.89
CA VAL A 487 23.01 -2.86 -2.07
C VAL A 487 22.99 -3.38 -3.51
N ILE A 488 23.93 -2.92 -4.34
CA ILE A 488 24.04 -3.35 -5.76
C ILE A 488 24.79 -4.67 -5.84
N GLY A 489 25.87 -4.78 -5.05
CA GLY A 489 26.70 -5.97 -4.87
C GLY A 489 27.30 -5.91 -3.46
N ALA A 490 27.95 -7.00 -3.03
CA ALA A 490 28.58 -7.02 -1.71
C ALA A 490 29.74 -6.01 -1.55
N ASP A 491 30.27 -5.46 -2.65
CA ASP A 491 31.28 -4.40 -2.66
C ASP A 491 30.76 -3.07 -3.26
N ARG A 492 29.48 -2.96 -3.64
CA ARG A 492 28.92 -1.78 -4.33
C ARG A 492 27.56 -1.37 -3.78
N TYR A 493 27.41 -0.08 -3.53
CA TYR A 493 26.28 0.50 -2.82
C TYR A 493 25.77 1.76 -3.50
N ARG A 494 24.47 2.01 -3.35
CA ARG A 494 23.89 3.34 -3.55
C ARG A 494 23.74 4.00 -2.20
N LEU A 495 24.40 5.14 -2.03
CA LEU A 495 24.45 5.88 -0.78
C LEU A 495 23.70 7.20 -0.93
N PHE A 496 22.94 7.57 0.10
CA PHE A 496 22.44 8.92 0.31
C PHE A 496 23.37 9.64 1.29
N ILE A 497 23.90 10.81 0.92
CA ILE A 497 24.75 11.62 1.79
C ILE A 497 23.97 12.89 2.14
N PRO A 498 23.45 13.03 3.39
CA PRO A 498 22.58 14.14 3.77
C PRO A 498 23.23 15.51 3.65
N SER A 499 24.54 15.63 3.97
CA SER A 499 25.26 16.91 3.90
C SER A 499 25.32 17.51 2.49
N ALA A 500 25.32 16.65 1.46
CA ALA A 500 25.30 17.05 0.06
C ALA A 500 23.91 16.91 -0.60
N SER A 501 22.89 16.46 0.16
CA SER A 501 21.56 16.11 -0.36
C SER A 501 21.63 15.27 -1.65
N ALA A 502 22.53 14.29 -1.68
CA ALA A 502 22.95 13.63 -2.91
C ALA A 502 22.88 12.10 -2.83
N MET A 503 22.48 11.49 -3.95
CA MET A 503 22.58 10.05 -4.19
C MET A 503 23.81 9.75 -5.04
N VAL A 504 24.65 8.85 -4.53
CA VAL A 504 25.90 8.44 -5.18
C VAL A 504 26.00 6.92 -5.28
N VAL A 505 26.71 6.43 -6.29
CA VAL A 505 27.12 5.02 -6.39
C VAL A 505 28.56 4.93 -5.92
N ALA A 506 28.80 4.06 -4.96
CA ALA A 506 30.11 3.88 -4.34
C ALA A 506 30.50 2.39 -4.32
N ALA A 507 31.79 2.12 -4.44
CA ALA A 507 32.39 0.81 -4.28
C ALA A 507 33.40 0.83 -3.12
N LEU A 508 33.57 -0.31 -2.44
CA LEU A 508 34.57 -0.43 -1.39
C LEU A 508 35.97 -0.31 -1.98
N ASN A 509 36.80 0.53 -1.35
CA ASN A 509 38.18 0.69 -1.76
C ASN A 509 39.03 -0.56 -1.40
N GLY A 510 39.86 -1.00 -2.34
CA GLY A 510 40.84 -2.07 -2.12
C GLY A 510 40.28 -3.49 -2.06
N VAL A 511 38.99 -3.70 -2.32
CA VAL A 511 38.31 -5.00 -2.15
C VAL A 511 37.46 -5.35 -3.37
N ARG A 512 37.36 -6.66 -3.67
CA ARG A 512 36.44 -7.22 -4.67
C ARG A 512 35.62 -8.32 -4.04
N ALA A 513 34.30 -8.18 -4.09
CA ALA A 513 33.38 -9.24 -3.70
C ALA A 513 32.97 -10.12 -4.90
N PRO A 514 32.49 -11.35 -4.66
CA PRO A 514 32.08 -12.25 -5.73
C PRO A 514 30.81 -11.75 -6.43
N SER A 515 30.80 -11.84 -7.76
CA SER A 515 29.75 -11.28 -8.61
C SER A 515 28.56 -12.23 -8.72
N THR A 516 27.37 -11.75 -8.36
CA THR A 516 26.11 -12.49 -8.56
C THR A 516 25.73 -12.61 -10.03
N LYS A 517 26.17 -11.66 -10.89
CA LYS A 517 25.94 -11.70 -12.33
C LYS A 517 26.71 -12.85 -12.98
N ASP A 518 27.94 -13.05 -12.54
CA ASP A 518 28.85 -14.07 -13.06
C ASP A 518 28.70 -15.41 -12.32
N ARG A 519 27.75 -15.49 -11.38
CA ARG A 519 27.42 -16.68 -10.55
C ARG A 519 28.65 -17.24 -9.83
N GLU A 520 29.52 -16.36 -9.36
CA GLU A 520 30.71 -16.76 -8.63
C GLU A 520 30.34 -17.44 -7.30
N PRO A 521 31.16 -18.38 -6.80
CA PRO A 521 30.94 -18.99 -5.50
C PRO A 521 30.80 -17.94 -4.39
N TYR A 522 29.93 -18.20 -3.41
CA TYR A 522 29.61 -17.29 -2.31
C TYR A 522 29.01 -15.92 -2.70
N SER A 523 28.66 -15.70 -3.97
CA SER A 523 28.10 -14.41 -4.42
C SER A 523 26.74 -14.08 -3.79
N LYS A 524 25.86 -15.07 -3.58
CA LYS A 524 24.55 -14.86 -2.96
C LYS A 524 24.69 -14.58 -1.46
N GLU A 525 25.55 -15.33 -0.80
CA GLU A 525 25.87 -15.24 0.62
C GLU A 525 26.51 -13.89 0.94
N ALA A 526 27.47 -13.46 0.14
CA ALA A 526 28.10 -12.14 0.25
C ALA A 526 27.06 -11.01 0.08
N HIS A 527 26.21 -11.10 -0.95
CA HIS A 527 25.19 -10.10 -1.22
C HIS A 527 24.13 -10.04 -0.11
N GLN A 528 23.70 -11.21 0.39
CA GLN A 528 22.75 -11.31 1.49
C GLN A 528 23.35 -10.74 2.78
N PHE A 529 24.59 -11.07 3.11
CA PHE A 529 25.28 -10.54 4.29
C PHE A 529 25.40 -9.02 4.24
N ALA A 530 25.80 -8.44 3.10
CA ALA A 530 25.85 -7.00 2.92
C ALA A 530 24.46 -6.36 3.03
N THR A 531 23.41 -7.01 2.50
CA THR A 531 22.03 -6.54 2.58
C THR A 531 21.52 -6.53 4.03
N GLU A 532 21.68 -7.61 4.77
CA GLU A 532 21.23 -7.73 6.17
C GLU A 532 22.02 -6.80 7.12
N THR A 533 23.26 -6.47 6.76
CA THR A 533 24.17 -5.69 7.60
C THR A 533 24.12 -4.19 7.30
N LEU A 534 23.93 -3.77 6.05
CA LEU A 534 24.04 -2.37 5.67
C LEU A 534 22.75 -1.72 5.20
N LEU A 535 21.82 -2.47 4.60
CA LEU A 535 20.66 -1.87 3.93
C LEU A 535 19.86 -0.96 4.88
N MET A 536 19.63 0.28 4.45
CA MET A 536 18.93 1.35 5.17
C MET A 536 19.51 1.74 6.53
N ARG A 537 20.75 1.34 6.84
CA ARG A 537 21.46 1.77 8.06
C ARG A 537 22.26 3.04 7.83
N ASP A 538 22.45 3.77 8.94
CA ASP A 538 23.38 4.88 9.01
C ASP A 538 24.81 4.32 9.05
N VAL A 539 25.66 4.84 8.16
CA VAL A 539 27.07 4.46 8.02
C VAL A 539 27.90 5.73 7.87
N GLU A 540 29.20 5.61 8.07
CA GLU A 540 30.15 6.69 7.77
C GLU A 540 31.00 6.30 6.58
N VAL A 541 31.10 7.18 5.59
CA VAL A 541 31.90 6.92 4.39
C VAL A 541 33.01 7.94 4.24
N THR A 542 34.21 7.44 3.94
CA THR A 542 35.38 8.25 3.61
C THR A 542 35.70 8.08 2.15
N ILE A 543 35.70 9.17 1.39
CA ILE A 543 36.01 9.14 -0.05
C ILE A 543 37.52 9.06 -0.22
N ARG A 544 37.99 7.99 -0.87
CA ARG A 544 39.40 7.78 -1.18
C ARG A 544 39.73 8.25 -2.59
N ASP A 545 38.98 7.75 -3.56
CA ASP A 545 39.22 8.06 -4.97
C ASP A 545 37.95 7.87 -5.81
N THR A 546 38.05 8.05 -7.13
CA THR A 546 36.95 7.87 -8.07
C THR A 546 37.42 7.09 -9.29
N ASP A 547 36.64 6.09 -9.72
CA ASP A 547 36.95 5.37 -10.96
C ASP A 547 36.67 6.23 -12.21
N PRO A 548 37.24 5.90 -13.38
CA PRO A 548 36.97 6.63 -14.63
C PRO A 548 35.50 6.61 -15.08
N ARG A 549 34.69 5.70 -14.53
CA ARG A 549 33.26 5.50 -14.85
C ARG A 549 32.35 6.30 -13.93
N GLY A 550 32.88 7.02 -12.93
CA GLY A 550 32.12 7.83 -12.00
C GLY A 550 31.63 7.09 -10.74
N THR A 551 32.23 5.96 -10.36
CA THR A 551 32.00 5.30 -9.06
C THR A 551 32.97 5.86 -8.03
N LEU A 552 32.46 6.26 -6.86
CA LEU A 552 33.32 6.65 -5.74
C LEU A 552 33.93 5.42 -5.08
N LEU A 553 35.25 5.40 -4.90
CA LEU A 553 35.94 4.43 -4.07
C LEU A 553 35.95 4.93 -2.62
N VAL A 554 35.30 4.19 -1.74
CA VAL A 554 35.06 4.62 -0.35
C VAL A 554 35.53 3.58 0.66
N ALA A 555 36.00 4.06 1.81
CA ALA A 555 36.04 3.26 3.03
C ALA A 555 34.70 3.44 3.76
N LEU A 556 33.96 2.35 3.96
CA LEU A 556 32.64 2.36 4.61
C LEU A 556 32.77 1.80 6.02
N HIS A 557 32.34 2.58 7.01
CA HIS A 557 32.37 2.21 8.41
C HIS A 557 30.96 2.03 8.95
N LEU A 558 30.72 0.92 9.65
CA LEU A 558 29.50 0.68 10.41
C LEU A 558 29.90 0.54 11.88
N ASN A 559 29.41 1.44 12.75
CA ASN A 559 29.81 1.50 14.16
C ASN A 559 31.34 1.57 14.34
N ASP A 560 32.01 2.45 13.59
CA ASP A 560 33.48 2.60 13.53
C ASP A 560 34.28 1.41 12.97
N GLU A 561 33.65 0.28 12.66
CA GLU A 561 34.30 -0.88 12.05
C GLU A 561 34.33 -0.76 10.51
N ASP A 562 35.50 -0.97 9.90
CA ASP A 562 35.62 -1.02 8.44
C ASP A 562 34.92 -2.26 7.87
N PHE A 563 33.88 -2.00 7.08
CA PHE A 563 33.07 -3.06 6.50
C PHE A 563 33.84 -3.89 5.47
N ALA A 564 34.82 -3.29 4.78
CA ALA A 564 35.65 -4.01 3.81
C ALA A 564 36.46 -5.12 4.49
N THR A 565 37.10 -4.79 5.62
CA THR A 565 37.81 -5.75 6.48
C THR A 565 36.86 -6.82 7.05
N THR A 566 35.62 -6.45 7.37
CA THR A 566 34.59 -7.38 7.86
C THR A 566 34.16 -8.39 6.80
N LEU A 567 34.06 -7.99 5.53
CA LEU A 567 33.76 -8.91 4.42
C LEU A 567 34.90 -9.90 4.18
N ILE A 568 36.15 -9.42 4.20
CA ILE A 568 37.33 -10.25 3.98
C ILE A 568 37.47 -11.30 5.09
N SER A 569 37.37 -10.88 6.36
CA SER A 569 37.47 -11.81 7.50
C SER A 569 36.40 -12.92 7.50
N LYS A 570 35.24 -12.67 6.88
CA LYS A 570 34.18 -13.69 6.66
C LYS A 570 34.39 -14.53 5.39
N GLY A 571 35.47 -14.32 4.65
CA GLY A 571 35.73 -14.98 3.37
C GLY A 571 34.72 -14.61 2.28
N LEU A 572 34.09 -13.44 2.36
CA LEU A 572 33.06 -12.99 1.42
C LEU A 572 33.58 -11.94 0.42
N ALA A 573 34.86 -11.56 0.52
CA ALA A 573 35.55 -10.72 -0.43
C ALA A 573 37.07 -10.96 -0.35
N LYS A 574 37.81 -10.45 -1.34
CA LYS A 574 39.28 -10.50 -1.40
C LYS A 574 39.88 -9.13 -1.67
N CYS A 575 41.15 -8.94 -1.30
CA CYS A 575 41.87 -7.70 -1.60
C CYS A 575 42.06 -7.55 -3.11
N ARG A 576 42.05 -6.30 -3.61
CA ARG A 576 42.24 -5.99 -5.03
C ARG A 576 43.13 -4.77 -5.23
N GLY A 577 44.22 -4.97 -5.97
CA GLY A 577 45.11 -3.90 -6.45
C GLY A 577 45.91 -3.22 -5.33
N ARG A 578 46.70 -2.21 -5.70
CA ARG A 578 47.55 -1.43 -4.77
C ARG A 578 46.78 -0.52 -3.79
N GLY A 579 45.45 -0.48 -3.88
CA GLY A 579 44.58 0.36 -3.03
C GLY A 579 44.13 -0.30 -1.73
N ALA A 580 44.49 -1.57 -1.49
CA ALA A 580 44.18 -2.29 -0.26
C ALA A 580 45.04 -1.83 0.92
N THR A 581 44.48 -1.82 2.12
CA THR A 581 45.18 -1.40 3.34
C THR A 581 45.89 -2.58 4.01
N ASN A 582 46.88 -2.31 4.86
CA ASN A 582 47.56 -3.36 5.64
C ASN A 582 46.58 -4.18 6.50
N ALA A 583 45.53 -3.54 7.03
CA ALA A 583 44.49 -4.22 7.80
C ALA A 583 43.65 -5.18 6.94
N GLN A 584 43.35 -4.80 5.69
CA GLN A 584 42.65 -5.67 4.75
C GLN A 584 43.51 -6.88 4.36
N HIS A 585 44.81 -6.66 4.10
CA HIS A 585 45.76 -7.76 3.83
C HIS A 585 45.88 -8.72 5.02
N GLN A 586 45.99 -8.19 6.25
CA GLN A 586 46.03 -9.05 7.45
C GLN A 586 44.74 -9.87 7.59
N ALA A 587 43.57 -9.26 7.40
CA ALA A 587 42.29 -9.97 7.47
C ALA A 587 42.15 -11.05 6.38
N GLU A 588 42.77 -10.84 5.21
CA GLU A 588 42.82 -11.81 4.13
C GLU A 588 43.70 -13.00 4.50
N GLU A 589 44.90 -12.75 5.03
CA GLU A 589 45.80 -13.79 5.56
C GLU A 589 45.12 -14.64 6.64
N ASP A 590 44.43 -13.99 7.58
CA ASP A 590 43.70 -14.66 8.66
C ASP A 590 42.54 -15.51 8.11
N ALA A 591 41.78 -14.99 7.14
CA ALA A 591 40.68 -15.71 6.50
C ALA A 591 41.16 -16.89 5.64
N MET A 592 42.33 -16.75 4.99
CA MET A 592 43.02 -17.82 4.28
C MET A 592 43.48 -18.92 5.23
N ALA A 593 44.10 -18.55 6.36
CA ALA A 593 44.52 -19.50 7.39
C ALA A 593 43.33 -20.25 7.99
N ALA A 594 42.20 -19.56 8.20
CA ALA A 594 40.97 -20.14 8.73
C ALA A 594 40.12 -20.91 7.69
N ARG A 595 40.47 -20.85 6.40
CA ARG A 595 39.74 -21.48 5.28
C ARG A 595 38.25 -21.16 5.28
N VAL A 596 37.91 -19.88 5.39
CA VAL A 596 36.52 -19.41 5.45
C VAL A 596 36.07 -18.91 4.07
N GLY A 597 34.83 -19.23 3.69
CA GLY A 597 34.19 -18.70 2.47
C GLY A 597 34.98 -18.98 1.19
N LEU A 598 35.31 -17.93 0.44
CA LEU A 598 36.10 -17.97 -0.80
C LEU A 598 37.43 -18.71 -0.62
N PHE A 599 38.11 -18.52 0.50
CA PHE A 599 39.43 -19.11 0.76
C PHE A 599 39.39 -20.59 1.11
N ALA A 600 38.20 -21.13 1.44
CA ALA A 600 37.98 -22.56 1.57
C ALA A 600 38.09 -23.29 0.21
N ILE A 601 37.72 -22.61 -0.87
CA ILE A 601 37.75 -23.14 -2.24
C ILE A 601 39.16 -23.01 -2.84
N GLU A 602 39.84 -21.89 -2.58
CA GLU A 602 41.17 -21.61 -3.14
C GLU A 602 42.30 -22.47 -2.52
N THR A 603 42.16 -22.91 -1.27
CA THR A 603 43.19 -23.70 -0.54
C THR A 603 43.00 -25.23 -0.63
N ALA A 604 41.88 -25.71 -1.17
CA ALA A 604 41.79 -27.09 -1.62
C ALA A 604 42.52 -27.20 -2.98
N PRO A 605 43.30 -28.26 -3.26
CA PRO A 605 43.66 -28.56 -4.64
C PRO A 605 42.32 -28.77 -5.36
N VAL A 606 41.91 -27.76 -6.12
CA VAL A 606 40.66 -27.78 -6.86
C VAL A 606 40.85 -28.86 -7.92
N ALA A 607 40.39 -30.08 -7.61
CA ALA A 607 39.78 -30.94 -8.61
C ALA A 607 38.64 -30.12 -9.18
N LYS A 608 38.97 -29.27 -10.18
CA LYS A 608 37.97 -28.63 -11.00
C LYS A 608 37.16 -29.79 -11.53
N LYS A 609 35.88 -29.86 -11.14
CA LYS A 609 34.88 -30.38 -12.06
C LYS A 609 34.76 -29.34 -13.19
N GLU A 610 35.84 -29.19 -13.96
CA GLU A 610 35.74 -28.92 -15.38
C GLU A 610 34.98 -30.14 -15.89
N ALA A 611 33.73 -29.93 -16.32
CA ALA A 611 33.22 -30.83 -17.33
C ALA A 611 34.29 -30.81 -18.43
N THR A 612 35.00 -31.92 -18.62
CA THR A 612 35.82 -32.13 -19.80
C THR A 612 34.90 -31.89 -20.99
N ALA A 613 34.96 -30.69 -21.57
CA ALA A 613 34.24 -30.38 -22.78
C ALA A 613 34.79 -31.33 -23.83
N SER A 614 33.94 -32.27 -24.26
CA SER A 614 34.30 -33.25 -25.26
C SER A 614 34.66 -32.52 -26.56
N MET A 615 35.87 -32.76 -27.06
CA MET A 615 36.30 -32.28 -28.37
C MET A 615 35.46 -32.96 -29.45
N ARG A 616 34.82 -32.16 -30.31
CA ARG A 616 34.04 -32.65 -31.45
C ARG A 616 34.79 -32.40 -32.75
N HIS A 617 34.52 -33.24 -33.75
CA HIS A 617 35.17 -33.17 -35.05
C HIS A 617 34.13 -32.73 -36.09
N ASP A 618 34.36 -31.58 -36.71
CA ASP A 618 33.48 -31.02 -37.73
C ASP A 618 34.21 -30.91 -39.07
N GLN A 619 33.46 -30.99 -40.16
CA GLN A 619 33.90 -30.52 -41.47
C GLN A 619 33.37 -29.10 -41.67
N VAL A 620 34.26 -28.12 -41.81
CA VAL A 620 33.92 -26.69 -41.85
C VAL A 620 34.59 -25.98 -43.02
N ILE A 621 34.01 -24.85 -43.42
CA ILE A 621 34.58 -23.87 -44.33
C ILE A 621 34.86 -22.60 -43.51
N LEU A 622 36.05 -22.02 -43.68
CA LEU A 622 36.38 -20.71 -43.11
C LEU A 622 35.79 -19.63 -44.02
N THR A 623 34.76 -18.92 -43.56
CA THR A 623 34.00 -17.97 -44.38
C THR A 623 34.41 -16.52 -44.18
N HIS A 624 35.06 -16.19 -43.06
CA HIS A 624 35.52 -14.84 -42.77
C HIS A 624 36.64 -14.86 -41.71
N VAL A 625 37.62 -13.96 -41.86
CA VAL A 625 38.67 -13.69 -40.86
C VAL A 625 38.35 -12.36 -40.18
N VAL A 626 38.43 -12.24 -38.86
CA VAL A 626 38.17 -10.96 -38.19
C VAL A 626 39.42 -10.08 -38.32
N GLU A 627 39.32 -8.98 -39.06
CA GLU A 627 40.44 -8.07 -39.32
C GLU A 627 41.06 -7.49 -38.03
N GLU A 628 40.22 -7.09 -37.06
CA GLU A 628 40.69 -6.55 -35.77
C GLU A 628 41.28 -7.62 -34.83
N ASP A 629 41.06 -8.91 -35.10
CA ASP A 629 41.56 -10.04 -34.31
C ASP A 629 41.70 -11.29 -35.20
N PRO A 630 42.80 -11.40 -35.97
CA PRO A 630 43.01 -12.51 -36.91
C PRO A 630 43.09 -13.90 -36.28
N ALA A 631 43.24 -14.00 -34.95
CA ALA A 631 43.11 -15.27 -34.23
C ALA A 631 41.65 -15.73 -34.13
N THR A 632 40.68 -14.89 -34.49
CA THR A 632 39.27 -15.19 -34.51
C THR A 632 38.72 -15.23 -35.95
N VAL A 633 38.05 -16.33 -36.28
CA VAL A 633 37.51 -16.61 -37.62
C VAL A 633 36.04 -17.02 -37.54
N TYR A 634 35.36 -17.06 -38.66
CA TYR A 634 34.02 -17.63 -38.77
C TYR A 634 34.04 -18.93 -39.53
N LEU A 635 33.49 -19.97 -38.90
CA LEU A 635 33.41 -21.31 -39.45
C LEU A 635 31.97 -21.68 -39.73
N ARG A 636 31.72 -22.25 -40.91
CA ARG A 636 30.42 -22.76 -41.35
C ARG A 636 30.54 -24.25 -41.69
N PRO A 637 29.61 -25.12 -41.26
CA PRO A 637 29.66 -26.53 -41.63
C PRO A 637 29.61 -26.75 -43.15
N VAL A 638 30.37 -27.73 -43.66
CA VAL A 638 30.34 -28.14 -45.07
C VAL A 638 28.92 -28.62 -45.43
N GLY A 639 28.42 -28.20 -46.60
CA GLY A 639 27.06 -28.51 -47.07
C GLY A 639 25.95 -27.59 -46.54
N ALA A 640 26.26 -26.67 -45.61
CA ALA A 640 25.27 -25.76 -45.04
C ALA A 640 25.19 -24.45 -45.88
N ALA A 641 24.22 -24.30 -46.79
CA ALA A 641 24.09 -23.08 -47.62
C ALA A 641 23.26 -21.96 -46.94
N PRO A 642 23.63 -20.65 -47.08
CA PRO A 642 22.86 -19.55 -46.51
C PRO A 642 21.39 -19.60 -46.93
N ALA A 643 20.47 -19.38 -45.99
CA ALA A 643 19.05 -19.36 -46.31
C ALA A 643 18.69 -18.13 -47.17
N GLN A 644 18.45 -18.34 -48.46
CA GLN A 644 17.99 -17.29 -49.39
C GLN A 644 16.45 -17.20 -49.37
N ASP A 645 15.87 -16.49 -48.40
CA ASP A 645 14.41 -16.36 -48.25
C ASP A 645 13.88 -15.09 -48.94
N GLY A 646 13.99 -15.00 -50.28
CA GLY A 646 13.72 -13.76 -51.02
C GLY A 646 12.25 -13.35 -51.17
N ASN A 647 11.29 -14.27 -51.01
CA ASN A 647 9.89 -14.04 -51.41
C ASN A 647 8.96 -13.47 -50.32
N HIS A 648 9.41 -13.36 -49.07
CA HIS A 648 8.57 -12.95 -47.93
C HIS A 648 9.20 -11.87 -47.04
N ILE A 649 10.17 -11.12 -47.57
CA ILE A 649 10.84 -10.05 -46.84
C ILE A 649 10.18 -8.72 -47.20
N HIS A 650 9.61 -8.07 -46.19
CA HIS A 650 9.04 -6.72 -46.33
C HIS A 650 10.03 -5.68 -45.79
N PRO A 651 10.17 -4.50 -46.41
CA PRO A 651 11.00 -3.42 -45.86
C PRO A 651 10.61 -3.09 -44.42
N LEU A 652 11.59 -2.77 -43.57
CA LEU A 652 11.31 -2.35 -42.20
C LEU A 652 10.60 -0.98 -42.19
N THR A 653 9.45 -0.91 -41.53
CA THR A 653 8.71 0.33 -41.30
C THR A 653 9.22 1.12 -40.09
N GLU A 654 9.91 0.45 -39.17
CA GLU A 654 10.47 1.02 -37.95
C GLU A 654 11.93 0.58 -37.77
N LYS A 655 12.71 1.39 -37.04
CA LYS A 655 14.10 1.05 -36.71
C LYS A 655 14.15 -0.20 -35.84
N PRO A 656 14.98 -1.20 -36.18
CA PRO A 656 15.04 -2.44 -35.41
C PRO A 656 15.65 -2.21 -34.03
N ARG A 657 15.31 -3.08 -33.06
CA ARG A 657 15.89 -3.02 -31.71
C ARG A 657 17.20 -3.81 -31.65
N LYS A 658 18.07 -3.47 -30.70
CA LYS A 658 19.26 -4.28 -30.39
C LYS A 658 18.86 -5.74 -30.10
N ASN A 659 19.60 -6.68 -30.65
CA ASN A 659 19.38 -8.13 -30.65
C ASN A 659 18.17 -8.62 -31.46
N ALA A 660 17.50 -7.75 -32.25
CA ALA A 660 16.48 -8.21 -33.19
C ALA A 660 17.14 -8.94 -34.37
N VAL A 661 16.49 -10.00 -34.87
CA VAL A 661 16.92 -10.71 -36.08
C VAL A 661 16.11 -10.18 -37.26
N VAL A 662 16.80 -9.60 -38.24
CA VAL A 662 16.24 -8.95 -39.43
C VAL A 662 16.91 -9.50 -40.70
N ALA A 663 16.32 -9.27 -41.87
CA ALA A 663 16.99 -9.56 -43.13
C ALA A 663 17.81 -8.35 -43.57
N ALA A 664 19.04 -8.56 -44.01
CA ALA A 664 19.90 -7.54 -44.61
C ALA A 664 20.18 -7.91 -46.08
N LYS A 665 20.11 -6.92 -46.97
CA LYS A 665 20.33 -7.12 -48.41
C LYS A 665 21.82 -6.96 -48.74
N VAL A 666 22.47 -8.06 -49.13
CA VAL A 666 23.90 -8.12 -49.49
C VAL A 666 24.03 -8.64 -50.92
N ASN A 667 24.66 -7.89 -51.83
CA ASN A 667 24.90 -8.26 -53.23
C ASN A 667 23.65 -8.80 -53.98
N GLY A 668 22.47 -8.24 -53.68
CA GLY A 668 21.20 -8.62 -54.30
C GLY A 668 20.46 -9.78 -53.62
N SER A 669 21.08 -10.46 -52.66
CA SER A 669 20.47 -11.53 -51.86
C SER A 669 20.16 -11.07 -50.44
N TRP A 670 19.15 -11.67 -49.82
CA TRP A 670 18.80 -11.40 -48.43
C TRP A 670 19.44 -12.42 -47.48
N LEU A 671 20.10 -11.92 -46.45
CA LEU A 671 20.75 -12.72 -45.41
C LEU A 671 20.21 -12.36 -44.04
N ARG A 672 20.21 -13.32 -43.10
CA ARG A 672 19.76 -13.08 -41.73
C ARG A 672 20.84 -12.34 -40.94
N MET A 673 20.44 -11.30 -40.24
CA MET A 673 21.31 -10.43 -39.47
C MET A 673 20.78 -10.24 -38.05
N SER A 674 21.64 -10.35 -37.04
CA SER A 674 21.33 -9.96 -35.67
C SER A 674 21.86 -8.56 -35.39
N VAL A 675 20.98 -7.64 -34.99
CA VAL A 675 21.32 -6.24 -34.76
C VAL A 675 22.18 -6.08 -33.50
N THR A 676 23.38 -5.50 -33.63
CA THR A 676 24.31 -5.24 -32.52
C THR A 676 24.22 -3.78 -32.04
N ALA A 677 24.04 -2.84 -32.96
CA ALA A 677 23.88 -1.42 -32.65
C ALA A 677 23.02 -0.68 -33.71
N VAL A 678 22.40 0.43 -33.31
CA VAL A 678 21.64 1.32 -34.19
C VAL A 678 22.19 2.73 -34.00
N ARG A 679 22.74 3.33 -35.07
CA ARG A 679 23.41 4.64 -35.05
C ARG A 679 22.80 5.53 -36.14
N GLY A 680 21.83 6.35 -35.78
CA GLY A 680 21.10 7.16 -36.75
C GLY A 680 20.29 6.28 -37.71
N ASP A 681 20.55 6.38 -39.01
CA ASP A 681 19.92 5.57 -40.06
C ASP A 681 20.77 4.36 -40.50
N GLU A 682 21.92 4.17 -39.86
CA GLU A 682 22.78 3.00 -40.02
C GLU A 682 22.54 1.99 -38.89
N VAL A 683 22.50 0.71 -39.26
CA VAL A 683 22.29 -0.41 -38.35
C VAL A 683 23.45 -1.37 -38.51
N GLU A 684 24.17 -1.57 -37.42
CA GLU A 684 25.29 -2.51 -37.34
C GLU A 684 24.74 -3.88 -36.88
N GLY A 685 25.20 -4.96 -37.52
CA GLY A 685 24.75 -6.31 -37.15
C GLY A 685 25.64 -7.43 -37.67
N GLU A 686 25.50 -8.60 -37.04
CA GLU A 686 26.20 -9.83 -37.41
C GLU A 686 25.34 -10.65 -38.37
N LEU A 687 25.83 -10.92 -39.58
CA LEU A 687 25.22 -11.82 -40.56
C LEU A 687 25.33 -13.27 -40.06
N LEU A 688 24.22 -13.85 -39.63
CA LEU A 688 24.18 -15.13 -38.91
C LEU A 688 24.58 -16.35 -39.75
N ASP A 689 24.46 -16.23 -41.07
CA ASP A 689 24.68 -17.36 -41.99
C ASP A 689 26.05 -17.29 -42.69
N VAL A 690 26.70 -16.13 -42.67
CA VAL A 690 28.02 -15.87 -43.29
C VAL A 690 29.08 -15.62 -42.22
N GLY A 691 28.69 -15.08 -41.06
CA GLY A 691 29.61 -14.80 -39.97
C GLY A 691 30.42 -13.53 -40.23
N LYS A 692 29.75 -12.43 -40.56
CA LYS A 692 30.40 -11.14 -40.81
C LYS A 692 29.64 -10.06 -40.06
N VAL A 693 30.35 -9.15 -39.40
CA VAL A 693 29.75 -7.92 -38.89
C VAL A 693 29.82 -6.88 -40.00
N ASP A 694 28.69 -6.27 -40.31
CA ASP A 694 28.60 -5.25 -41.34
C ASP A 694 27.57 -4.18 -40.94
N THR A 695 27.60 -3.04 -41.63
CA THR A 695 26.71 -1.91 -41.37
C THR A 695 25.80 -1.68 -42.57
N PHE A 696 24.50 -1.57 -42.32
CA PHE A 696 23.49 -1.41 -43.35
C PHE A 696 22.59 -0.21 -43.07
N PRO A 697 22.22 0.56 -44.10
CA PRO A 697 21.17 1.56 -43.94
C PRO A 697 19.84 0.85 -43.68
N VAL A 698 18.92 1.48 -42.93
CA VAL A 698 17.59 0.92 -42.63
C VAL A 698 16.83 0.52 -43.91
N SER A 699 17.07 1.21 -45.04
CA SER A 699 16.47 0.90 -46.35
C SER A 699 16.94 -0.43 -46.97
N ALA A 700 18.09 -0.95 -46.55
CA ALA A 700 18.61 -2.24 -46.97
C ALA A 700 18.18 -3.38 -46.03
N LEU A 701 17.30 -3.10 -45.06
CA LEU A 701 16.80 -4.07 -44.10
C LEU A 701 15.33 -4.42 -44.32
N GLY A 702 14.97 -5.66 -43.98
CA GLY A 702 13.60 -6.16 -44.05
C GLY A 702 13.22 -7.03 -42.86
N SER A 703 11.92 -7.18 -42.64
CA SER A 703 11.37 -8.07 -41.63
C SER A 703 11.49 -9.53 -42.07
N LEU A 704 11.81 -10.40 -41.10
CA LEU A 704 11.86 -11.85 -41.29
C LEU A 704 10.63 -12.50 -40.66
N PRO A 705 10.03 -13.51 -41.31
CA PRO A 705 9.06 -14.38 -40.66
C PRO A 705 9.66 -15.06 -39.43
N ALA A 706 8.85 -15.26 -38.38
CA ALA A 706 9.31 -15.84 -37.12
C ALA A 706 9.99 -17.22 -37.29
N ALA A 707 9.54 -18.03 -38.26
CA ALA A 707 10.13 -19.33 -38.58
C ALA A 707 11.52 -19.23 -39.24
N ALA A 708 11.80 -18.15 -39.97
CA ALA A 708 13.13 -17.90 -40.56
C ALA A 708 14.09 -17.29 -39.52
N ALA A 709 13.57 -16.41 -38.66
CA ALA A 709 14.33 -15.82 -37.56
C ALA A 709 14.78 -16.84 -36.51
N SER A 710 14.01 -17.92 -36.30
CA SER A 710 14.30 -18.95 -35.29
C SER A 710 15.25 -20.07 -35.73
N LYS A 711 15.63 -20.15 -37.02
CA LYS A 711 16.61 -21.16 -37.48
C LYS A 711 17.97 -20.93 -36.81
N PRO A 712 18.73 -21.99 -36.46
CA PRO A 712 20.09 -21.85 -35.91
C PRO A 712 21.00 -21.01 -36.82
N ARG A 713 21.95 -20.27 -36.23
CA ARG A 713 23.01 -19.59 -37.01
C ARG A 713 23.89 -20.63 -37.71
N MET A 714 24.32 -20.36 -38.93
CA MET A 714 25.10 -21.31 -39.74
C MET A 714 26.60 -21.06 -39.65
N ALA A 715 27.00 -19.79 -39.53
CA ALA A 715 28.37 -19.41 -39.25
C ALA A 715 28.55 -19.12 -37.76
N ARG A 716 29.64 -19.60 -37.17
CA ARG A 716 29.98 -19.37 -35.77
C ARG A 716 31.34 -18.71 -35.65
N ARG A 717 31.36 -17.60 -34.90
CA ARG A 717 32.62 -16.96 -34.47
C ARG A 717 33.39 -17.94 -33.60
N THR A 718 34.59 -18.30 -34.02
CA THR A 718 35.43 -19.34 -33.44
C THR A 718 36.86 -18.82 -33.35
N ARG A 719 37.51 -19.03 -32.21
CA ARG A 719 38.91 -18.68 -32.02
C ARG A 719 39.81 -19.84 -32.45
N LEU A 720 40.91 -19.56 -33.12
CA LEU A 720 41.95 -20.53 -33.36
C LEU A 720 42.58 -20.91 -32.01
N ALA A 721 42.48 -22.19 -31.63
CA ALA A 721 42.95 -22.67 -30.34
C ALA A 721 44.46 -22.41 -30.17
N PHE A 722 44.85 -22.07 -28.95
CA PHE A 722 46.23 -21.76 -28.54
C PHE A 722 46.88 -20.56 -29.25
N THR A 723 46.13 -19.69 -29.91
CA THR A 723 46.69 -18.52 -30.57
C THR A 723 46.09 -17.20 -30.08
N ILE A 724 46.92 -16.15 -30.10
CA ILE A 724 46.54 -14.75 -30.00
C ILE A 724 47.11 -14.02 -31.22
N ALA A 725 46.41 -12.99 -31.67
CA ALA A 725 46.97 -12.03 -32.61
C ALA A 725 47.64 -10.92 -31.82
N ALA A 726 48.82 -10.49 -32.28
CA ALA A 726 49.52 -9.36 -31.71
C ALA A 726 49.20 -8.10 -32.54
N PRO A 727 48.86 -6.96 -31.91
CA PRO A 727 48.37 -5.79 -32.62
C PRO A 727 49.23 -5.32 -33.79
N ASP A 728 50.56 -5.39 -33.66
CA ASP A 728 51.52 -4.93 -34.67
C ASP A 728 51.66 -5.87 -35.89
N GLN A 729 50.95 -7.00 -35.89
CA GLN A 729 50.98 -8.02 -36.95
C GLN A 729 49.58 -8.40 -37.43
N HIS A 730 48.54 -7.65 -37.04
CA HIS A 730 47.17 -7.96 -37.46
C HIS A 730 47.04 -7.99 -38.99
N ASP A 731 47.61 -7.00 -39.69
CA ASP A 731 47.51 -6.92 -41.16
C ASP A 731 48.22 -8.11 -41.85
N GLU A 732 49.45 -8.45 -41.44
CA GLU A 732 50.21 -9.58 -42.02
C GLU A 732 49.52 -10.93 -41.75
N ALA A 733 49.00 -11.14 -40.54
CA ALA A 733 48.29 -12.36 -40.17
C ALA A 733 46.93 -12.47 -40.85
N PHE A 734 46.22 -11.35 -41.02
CA PHE A 734 44.95 -11.26 -41.72
C PHE A 734 45.12 -11.64 -43.19
N GLU A 735 46.04 -10.99 -43.91
CA GLU A 735 46.31 -11.26 -45.34
C GLU A 735 46.75 -12.71 -45.56
N ALA A 736 47.62 -13.25 -44.70
CA ALA A 736 48.03 -14.65 -44.79
C ALA A 736 46.87 -15.63 -44.61
N LEU A 737 45.91 -15.35 -43.70
CA LEU A 737 44.71 -16.18 -43.55
C LEU A 737 43.75 -16.04 -44.73
N LEU A 738 43.65 -14.86 -45.33
CA LEU A 738 42.86 -14.68 -46.54
C LEU A 738 43.42 -15.52 -47.70
N ASP A 739 44.74 -15.48 -47.91
CA ASP A 739 45.40 -16.20 -48.99
C ASP A 739 45.39 -17.73 -48.80
N VAL A 740 45.60 -18.20 -47.56
CA VAL A 740 45.83 -19.63 -47.28
C VAL A 740 44.55 -20.36 -46.89
N ALA A 741 43.57 -19.67 -46.28
CA ALA A 741 42.48 -20.34 -45.57
C ALA A 741 41.06 -19.86 -45.91
N LEU A 742 40.87 -18.68 -46.52
CA LEU A 742 39.53 -18.21 -46.87
C LEU A 742 38.87 -19.14 -47.90
N ASP A 743 37.60 -19.47 -47.65
CA ASP A 743 36.76 -20.39 -48.44
C ASP A 743 37.29 -21.82 -48.59
N ALA A 744 38.37 -22.18 -47.89
CA ALA A 744 38.91 -23.53 -47.85
C ALA A 744 38.15 -24.43 -46.85
N GLU A 745 38.11 -25.73 -47.16
CA GLU A 745 37.53 -26.76 -46.29
C GLU A 745 38.58 -27.32 -45.31
N PHE A 746 38.19 -27.44 -44.05
CA PHE A 746 39.00 -27.95 -42.96
C PHE A 746 38.24 -29.01 -42.15
N ARG A 747 38.98 -30.02 -41.69
CA ARG A 747 38.57 -30.79 -40.52
C ARG A 747 38.90 -29.97 -39.27
N ALA A 748 37.87 -29.54 -38.54
CA ALA A 748 38.01 -28.78 -37.31
C ALA A 748 37.84 -29.66 -36.08
N ASP A 749 38.85 -29.69 -35.23
CA ASP A 749 38.71 -30.19 -33.87
C ASP A 749 38.23 -29.01 -33.04
N VAL A 750 37.04 -29.09 -32.44
CA VAL A 750 36.34 -27.96 -31.80
C VAL A 750 36.04 -28.27 -30.33
N VAL A 751 36.30 -27.30 -29.46
CA VAL A 751 35.85 -27.29 -28.06
C VAL A 751 34.77 -26.22 -27.92
N ASP A 752 33.57 -26.65 -27.52
CA ASP A 752 32.45 -25.75 -27.33
C ASP A 752 32.63 -24.87 -26.08
N GLY A 753 32.30 -23.59 -26.21
CA GLY A 753 32.39 -22.58 -25.15
C GLY A 753 31.56 -21.33 -25.51
N ALA A 754 31.69 -20.26 -24.73
CA ALA A 754 31.04 -18.98 -25.06
C ALA A 754 31.53 -18.42 -26.41
N THR A 755 32.83 -18.61 -26.69
CA THR A 755 33.44 -18.53 -28.01
C THR A 755 34.14 -19.87 -28.21
N PRO A 756 33.68 -20.71 -29.16
CA PRO A 756 34.33 -21.99 -29.45
C PRO A 756 35.80 -21.79 -29.83
N GLU A 757 36.63 -22.77 -29.50
CA GLU A 757 38.06 -22.82 -29.88
C GLU A 757 38.31 -24.01 -30.81
N ALA A 758 39.11 -23.82 -31.86
CA ALA A 758 39.34 -24.87 -32.86
C ALA A 758 40.78 -25.00 -33.37
N LEU A 759 41.20 -26.24 -33.62
CA LEU A 759 42.36 -26.58 -34.46
C LEU A 759 41.86 -26.95 -35.85
N LEU A 760 42.38 -26.32 -36.89
CA LEU A 760 41.94 -26.55 -38.27
C LEU A 760 42.97 -27.35 -39.05
N TYR A 761 42.55 -28.46 -39.65
CA TYR A 761 43.40 -29.34 -40.45
C TYR A 761 42.94 -29.37 -41.90
N ASN A 762 43.84 -29.13 -42.84
CA ASN A 762 43.56 -29.29 -44.26
C ASN A 762 43.47 -30.79 -44.65
N ASN A 763 43.17 -31.07 -45.91
CA ASN A 763 43.04 -32.44 -46.43
C ASN A 763 44.33 -33.27 -46.34
N ASP A 764 45.50 -32.61 -46.30
CA ASP A 764 46.81 -33.25 -46.15
C ASP A 764 47.20 -33.46 -44.68
N GLY A 765 46.33 -33.09 -43.73
CA GLY A 765 46.55 -33.23 -42.29
C GLY A 765 47.42 -32.14 -41.68
N GLN A 766 47.75 -31.08 -42.42
CA GLN A 766 48.52 -29.94 -41.92
C GLN A 766 47.61 -29.03 -41.09
N CYS A 767 48.09 -28.61 -39.92
CA CYS A 767 47.34 -27.73 -39.03
C CYS A 767 47.58 -26.25 -39.39
N LEU A 768 46.51 -25.51 -39.68
CA LEU A 768 46.58 -24.08 -39.95
C LEU A 768 47.14 -23.31 -38.74
N ASN A 769 46.72 -23.67 -37.53
CA ASN A 769 47.18 -23.02 -36.31
C ASN A 769 48.70 -23.16 -36.13
N GLU A 770 49.25 -24.34 -36.45
CA GLU A 770 50.69 -24.60 -36.43
C GLU A 770 51.44 -23.78 -37.48
N TYR A 771 50.92 -23.71 -38.71
CA TYR A 771 51.49 -22.86 -39.77
C TYR A 771 51.55 -21.39 -39.36
N MET A 772 50.45 -20.84 -38.84
CA MET A 772 50.36 -19.44 -38.43
C MET A 772 51.33 -19.10 -37.29
N VAL A 773 51.52 -20.01 -36.34
CA VAL A 773 52.51 -19.84 -35.25
C VAL A 773 53.94 -20.03 -35.74
N GLY A 774 54.19 -21.01 -36.60
CA GLY A 774 55.53 -21.31 -37.16
C GLY A 774 56.08 -20.24 -38.09
N GLU A 775 55.23 -19.50 -38.78
CA GLU A 775 55.61 -18.32 -39.58
C GLU A 775 55.72 -17.04 -38.73
N GLY A 776 55.39 -17.10 -37.44
CA GLY A 776 55.40 -15.96 -36.53
C GLY A 776 54.29 -14.95 -36.79
N LEU A 777 53.19 -15.38 -37.45
CA LEU A 777 52.04 -14.53 -37.77
C LEU A 777 51.02 -14.48 -36.61
N LEU A 778 50.91 -15.55 -35.83
CA LEU A 778 50.17 -15.59 -34.57
C LEU A 778 51.09 -16.02 -33.43
N VAL A 779 50.78 -15.60 -32.21
CA VAL A 779 51.57 -15.93 -31.01
C VAL A 779 50.86 -17.01 -30.20
N PHE A 780 51.63 -17.97 -29.69
CA PHE A 780 51.12 -19.03 -28.82
C PHE A 780 50.57 -18.46 -27.50
N THR A 781 49.41 -18.97 -27.09
CA THR A 781 48.83 -18.76 -25.76
C THR A 781 48.31 -20.08 -25.20
N ASP A 782 48.02 -20.12 -23.89
CA ASP A 782 47.38 -21.30 -23.31
C ASP A 782 45.94 -21.46 -23.83
N GLY A 783 45.56 -22.71 -24.09
CA GLY A 783 44.29 -23.07 -24.72
C GLY A 783 43.62 -24.27 -24.04
N PRO A 784 42.67 -24.94 -24.71
CA PRO A 784 41.85 -25.98 -24.11
C PRO A 784 42.66 -27.24 -23.76
N LYS A 785 42.52 -27.75 -22.52
CA LYS A 785 43.19 -28.98 -22.07
C LYS A 785 42.86 -30.22 -22.91
N SER A 786 41.66 -30.27 -23.50
CA SER A 786 41.26 -31.39 -24.37
C SER A 786 42.08 -31.47 -25.67
N MET A 787 42.81 -30.41 -26.02
CA MET A 787 43.70 -30.33 -27.20
C MET A 787 45.17 -30.23 -26.80
N GLU A 788 45.53 -30.68 -25.59
CA GLU A 788 46.89 -30.53 -25.05
C GLU A 788 47.99 -31.16 -25.92
N HIS A 789 47.65 -32.15 -26.75
CA HIS A 789 48.56 -32.74 -27.73
C HIS A 789 49.15 -31.72 -28.73
N ALA A 790 48.42 -30.64 -29.07
CA ALA A 790 48.91 -29.58 -29.96
C ALA A 790 49.78 -28.54 -29.23
N ARG A 791 49.70 -28.48 -27.89
CA ARG A 791 50.36 -27.46 -27.07
C ARG A 791 51.88 -27.51 -27.21
N ASP A 792 52.47 -28.70 -27.10
CA ASP A 792 53.92 -28.86 -27.11
C ASP A 792 54.50 -28.58 -28.51
N VAL A 793 53.78 -28.95 -29.57
CA VAL A 793 54.14 -28.64 -30.96
C VAL A 793 54.14 -27.13 -31.20
N LEU A 794 53.08 -26.43 -30.79
CA LEU A 794 52.97 -24.98 -30.96
C LEU A 794 54.00 -24.20 -30.12
N LYS A 795 54.32 -24.68 -28.91
CA LYS A 795 55.42 -24.11 -28.10
C LYS A 795 56.77 -24.25 -28.80
N GLN A 796 57.05 -25.42 -29.37
CA GLN A 796 58.29 -25.63 -30.12
C GLN A 796 58.35 -24.73 -31.36
N LEU A 797 57.27 -24.67 -32.14
CA LEU A 797 57.18 -23.79 -33.32
C LEU A 797 57.35 -22.31 -32.97
N THR A 798 56.87 -21.88 -31.80
CA THR A 798 57.10 -20.52 -31.30
C THR A 798 58.58 -20.27 -31.01
N ALA A 799 59.27 -21.23 -30.38
CA ALA A 799 60.70 -21.13 -30.13
C ALA A 799 61.52 -21.10 -31.43
N ASP A 800 61.13 -21.90 -32.42
CA ASP A 800 61.76 -21.95 -33.74
C ASP A 800 61.53 -20.64 -34.51
N ALA A 801 60.30 -20.14 -34.56
CA ALA A 801 59.96 -18.86 -35.19
C ALA A 801 60.71 -17.68 -34.54
N LYS A 802 60.89 -17.73 -33.21
CA LYS A 802 61.68 -16.75 -32.45
C LYS A 802 63.17 -16.83 -32.78
N GLY A 803 63.72 -18.05 -32.87
CA GLY A 803 65.12 -18.27 -33.25
C GLY A 803 65.43 -17.81 -34.67
N ASP A 804 64.53 -18.08 -35.60
CA ASP A 804 64.67 -17.74 -37.02
C ASP A 804 64.21 -16.32 -37.36
N ARG A 805 63.70 -15.57 -36.38
CA ARG A 805 63.20 -14.19 -36.52
C ARG A 805 62.11 -14.06 -37.59
N ARG A 806 61.14 -14.96 -37.59
CA ARG A 806 59.99 -14.94 -38.52
C ARG A 806 58.85 -14.07 -37.99
N GLY A 807 58.06 -13.50 -38.90
CA GLY A 807 56.90 -12.65 -38.58
C GLY A 807 57.16 -11.60 -37.49
N ILE A 808 56.40 -11.67 -36.40
CA ILE A 808 56.50 -10.74 -35.26
C ILE A 808 57.89 -10.67 -34.62
N TRP A 809 58.68 -11.74 -34.71
CA TRP A 809 59.99 -11.85 -34.06
C TRP A 809 61.12 -11.18 -34.85
N ARG A 810 60.83 -10.59 -36.02
CA ARG A 810 61.82 -9.89 -36.87
C ARG A 810 62.55 -8.76 -36.15
N PHE A 811 61.88 -8.09 -35.20
CA PHE A 811 62.39 -6.89 -34.52
C PHE A 811 62.75 -7.10 -33.03
N GLY A 812 62.59 -8.32 -32.49
CA GLY A 812 62.88 -8.64 -31.09
C GLY A 812 61.72 -9.34 -30.39
N ASP A 813 61.79 -9.39 -29.06
CA ASP A 813 60.73 -9.98 -28.23
C ASP A 813 59.52 -9.04 -28.18
N TRP A 814 58.36 -9.54 -28.61
CA TRP A 814 57.09 -8.87 -28.37
C TRP A 814 56.80 -8.91 -26.86
N VAL A 815 56.72 -7.74 -26.22
CA VAL A 815 56.51 -7.61 -24.77
C VAL A 815 55.01 -7.68 -24.48
N ASP A 816 54.63 -8.54 -23.54
CA ASP A 816 53.26 -8.86 -23.12
C ASP A 816 52.38 -7.61 -22.92
N PHE A 817 51.34 -7.45 -23.75
CA PHE A 817 50.21 -6.55 -23.47
C PHE A 817 49.26 -7.20 -22.45
N GLU A 818 49.71 -7.28 -21.20
CA GLU A 818 48.84 -7.41 -20.01
C GLU A 818 49.29 -6.42 -18.92
N GLU A 819 49.07 -5.12 -19.18
CA GLU A 819 48.95 -4.07 -18.13
C GLU A 819 47.59 -3.35 -18.22
#